data_AF-A0A7W0NA94-F1
#
_entry.id   AF-A0A7W0NA94-F1
#
_cell.length_a   1.000
_cell.length_b   1.000
_cell.length_c   1.000
_cell.angle_alpha   90.00
_cell.angle_beta   90.00
_cell.angle_gamma   90.00
#
_symmetry.space_group_name_H-M   'P 1'
#
loop_
_entity.id
_entity.type
_entity.pdbx_description
1 polymer ?
#
loop_
_entity_poly.entity_id
_entity_poly.type
_entity_poly.pdbx_seq_one_letter_code
_entity_poly.pdbx_strand_id
1 'polypeptide(L)'
;ARKQVTLYTLPEALPRTFDVLAVQTRGGEAVASAEVTIRPLFSVDSLCGVAGYKPGALAALGQVVQAGTTEAISVAAVDLATFPIIPAGLASFDCLVIGSDGTYTAELGPDAQAALDAWVRAGGHLIVATGERWQAALASIPGTLLPADVEGSAPSDDLAGLSVVGGTAPEGEAIVAVTRPRLDQGASVIAADSSGSPLLTRRLVGSGRVDLLAFDPAAPPFANWAEMPAFWSELAGSSPVTNMEGMPPDMNPRELESSPIVGALTQIPALDLPSIKLLAGLLGIYILAVAPLNYFILKRLRRLSWSWVTTLGLVLLFAAASYGIGQAIRGNEVIINRITIVRDGGGADPATARTYVALFSPSKSNYQVRVGGERADQVLLSAMPTSSDPWSPLARLGGGGTVVQGGAAGVRDFGVAQWASRFFMAEHQPASPPSVSADLRFEGDMLRGTVRNDAAAPLQDAYLFLGSQTFPLGNLAPGQEIAIAEKIDFSRRAGAEMGMPLSMLLLGFDGQGMWPGDSDKQFQTRQMILDSVFGYSGGQAVQLSGVNLVAWSQAPGLALEVEGRRATAHDTQLLLTHLPVHWGGGEISIPAGLLAPTLVASEAESTYVTATDIQLYNGWAEFEFTLPPGVTLKSVAEAALHFSNFGKGGPSPPTVAVYDWVARDMLEVDAQANIVNLDDPERFVNLATGVVRVRLTTTGGEGAYTSLGFSLAGTGGEEGT
;
A
#
# COMPACT_ATOMS: atom_id res chain seq x y z
N ALA A 1 -18.60 -38.00 4.91
CA ALA A 1 -17.45 -37.10 4.81
C ALA A 1 -17.96 -35.66 4.89
N ARG A 2 -17.49 -34.86 5.85
CA ARG A 2 -17.75 -33.41 5.85
C ARG A 2 -16.82 -32.80 4.79
N LYS A 3 -17.37 -32.04 3.85
CA LYS A 3 -16.59 -31.27 2.89
C LYS A 3 -16.53 -29.83 3.41
N GLN A 4 -15.34 -29.27 3.42
CA GLN A 4 -15.09 -27.90 3.82
C GLN A 4 -14.63 -27.10 2.60
N VAL A 5 -15.14 -25.87 2.48
CA VAL A 5 -14.80 -24.95 1.40
C VAL A 5 -14.56 -23.59 2.05
N THR A 6 -13.40 -23.00 1.79
CA THR A 6 -13.07 -21.63 2.20
C THR A 6 -13.31 -20.72 1.00
N LEU A 7 -14.05 -19.63 1.22
CA LEU A 7 -14.31 -18.61 0.21
C LEU A 7 -13.74 -17.28 0.71
N TYR A 8 -12.80 -16.73 -0.05
CA TYR A 8 -12.31 -15.37 0.18
C TYR A 8 -13.22 -14.39 -0.54
N THR A 9 -13.70 -13.38 0.18
CA THR A 9 -14.56 -12.34 -0.35
C THR A 9 -14.08 -10.98 0.10
N LEU A 10 -14.17 -10.00 -0.80
CA LEU A 10 -13.91 -8.60 -0.52
C LEU A 10 -15.22 -7.85 -0.76
N PRO A 11 -16.04 -7.63 0.28
CA PRO A 11 -17.32 -6.96 0.12
C PRO A 11 -17.13 -5.50 -0.32
N GLU A 12 -18.04 -5.02 -1.17
CA GLU A 12 -18.06 -3.61 -1.64
C GLU A 12 -18.58 -2.64 -0.56
N ALA A 13 -19.37 -3.13 0.38
CA ALA A 13 -19.92 -2.39 1.50
C ALA A 13 -19.39 -2.96 2.83
N LEU A 14 -19.85 -2.42 3.95
CA LEU A 14 -19.72 -3.02 5.28
C LEU A 14 -21.00 -3.83 5.61
N PRO A 15 -21.31 -4.95 4.90
CA PRO A 15 -22.48 -5.73 5.22
C PRO A 15 -22.32 -6.31 6.62
N ARG A 16 -23.42 -6.41 7.36
CA ARG A 16 -23.44 -7.08 8.66
C ARG A 16 -23.78 -8.55 8.53
N THR A 17 -24.29 -8.97 7.37
CA THR A 17 -24.71 -10.34 7.10
C THR A 17 -24.36 -10.76 5.68
N PHE A 18 -24.03 -12.04 5.51
CA PHE A 18 -23.86 -12.70 4.23
C PHE A 18 -24.80 -13.90 4.13
N ASP A 19 -25.49 -14.02 3.00
CA ASP A 19 -26.16 -15.26 2.64
C ASP A 19 -25.17 -16.18 1.92
N VAL A 20 -24.80 -17.28 2.58
CA VAL A 20 -23.94 -18.32 2.02
C VAL A 20 -24.83 -19.42 1.44
N LEU A 21 -24.84 -19.53 0.11
CA LEU A 21 -25.60 -20.54 -0.61
C LEU A 21 -24.66 -21.59 -1.21
N ALA A 22 -24.89 -22.86 -0.87
CA ALA A 22 -24.31 -23.97 -1.61
C ALA A 22 -25.26 -24.32 -2.75
N VAL A 23 -24.81 -24.23 -3.99
CA VAL A 23 -25.64 -24.47 -5.19
C VAL A 23 -25.16 -25.68 -5.98
N GLN A 24 -26.09 -26.39 -6.62
CA GLN A 24 -25.74 -27.44 -7.58
C GLN A 24 -25.16 -26.83 -8.85
N THR A 25 -24.03 -27.36 -9.31
CA THR A 25 -23.32 -26.86 -10.50
C THR A 25 -24.18 -26.92 -11.78
N ARG A 26 -25.13 -27.86 -11.86
CA ARG A 26 -26.15 -27.92 -12.92
C ARG A 26 -27.48 -27.43 -12.36
N GLY A 27 -28.03 -26.37 -12.96
CA GLY A 27 -29.37 -25.85 -12.62
C GLY A 27 -29.36 -24.68 -11.62
N GLY A 28 -28.28 -24.47 -10.86
CA GLY A 28 -28.12 -23.31 -9.97
C GLY A 28 -29.02 -23.30 -8.73
N GLU A 29 -29.71 -24.41 -8.46
CA GLU A 29 -30.58 -24.54 -7.30
C GLU A 29 -29.76 -24.64 -6.01
N ALA A 30 -30.13 -23.84 -5.00
CA ALA A 30 -29.51 -23.88 -3.69
C ALA A 30 -29.86 -25.18 -2.97
N VAL A 31 -28.83 -25.96 -2.64
CA VAL A 31 -28.94 -27.20 -1.87
C VAL A 31 -28.77 -26.98 -0.37
N ALA A 32 -28.18 -25.84 0.02
CA ALA A 32 -28.12 -25.36 1.40
C ALA A 32 -27.97 -23.84 1.44
N SER A 33 -28.45 -23.23 2.52
CA SER A 33 -28.28 -21.80 2.81
C SER A 33 -27.91 -21.60 4.27
N ALA A 34 -27.01 -20.67 4.54
CA ALA A 34 -26.70 -20.20 5.88
C ALA A 34 -26.56 -18.69 5.85
N GLU A 35 -27.14 -17.99 6.81
CA GLU A 35 -26.85 -16.58 7.04
C GLU A 35 -25.67 -16.49 8.00
N VAL A 36 -24.65 -15.73 7.63
CA VAL A 36 -23.44 -15.50 8.42
C VAL A 36 -23.40 -14.04 8.82
N THR A 37 -23.51 -13.77 10.11
CA THR A 37 -23.30 -12.43 10.65
C THR A 37 -21.81 -12.13 10.73
N ILE A 38 -21.40 -10.96 10.24
CA ILE A 38 -20.03 -10.46 10.36
C ILE A 38 -20.02 -9.14 11.11
N ARG A 39 -18.92 -8.88 11.82
CA ARG A 39 -18.64 -7.58 12.42
C ARG A 39 -17.71 -6.84 11.46
N PRO A 40 -18.20 -5.86 10.69
CA PRO A 40 -17.31 -5.01 9.91
C PRO A 40 -16.40 -4.23 10.86
N LEU A 41 -15.14 -4.10 10.47
CA LEU A 41 -14.17 -3.20 11.10
C LEU A 41 -14.02 -1.97 10.21
N PHE A 42 -13.86 -0.82 10.84
CA PHE A 42 -13.61 0.45 10.18
C PHE A 42 -12.11 0.61 9.90
N SER A 43 -11.74 1.58 9.05
CA SER A 43 -10.32 1.79 8.72
C SER A 43 -9.48 2.20 9.93
N VAL A 44 -10.10 2.80 10.93
CA VAL A 44 -9.45 3.21 12.19
C VAL A 44 -9.40 2.10 13.23
N ASP A 45 -10.04 0.96 12.97
CA ASP A 45 -9.99 -0.21 13.84
C ASP A 45 -8.80 -1.08 13.46
N SER A 46 -8.18 -1.70 14.46
CA SER A 46 -7.11 -2.68 14.26
C SER A 46 -7.57 -4.09 14.59
N LEU A 47 -7.10 -5.07 13.82
CA LEU A 47 -7.40 -6.49 13.98
C LEU A 47 -6.13 -7.31 14.17
N CYS A 48 -6.03 -7.97 15.32
CA CYS A 48 -5.01 -8.98 15.56
C CYS A 48 -5.63 -10.38 15.62
N GLY A 49 -5.09 -11.30 14.83
CA GLY A 49 -5.46 -12.71 14.87
C GLY A 49 -4.60 -13.47 15.87
N VAL A 50 -5.20 -14.39 16.63
CA VAL A 50 -4.49 -15.24 17.61
C VAL A 50 -4.73 -16.69 17.27
N ALA A 51 -3.67 -17.44 16.99
CA ALA A 51 -3.69 -18.85 16.64
C ALA A 51 -2.90 -19.69 17.65
N GLY A 52 -3.32 -20.94 17.85
CA GLY A 52 -2.69 -21.86 18.79
C GLY A 52 -3.01 -21.60 20.27
N TYR A 53 -3.98 -20.73 20.53
CA TYR A 53 -4.48 -20.40 21.87
C TYR A 53 -6.00 -20.53 21.95
N LYS A 54 -6.53 -20.83 23.14
CA LYS A 54 -7.96 -20.71 23.40
C LYS A 54 -8.45 -19.26 23.24
N PRO A 55 -9.69 -19.04 22.79
CA PRO A 55 -10.29 -17.71 22.77
C PRO A 55 -10.18 -17.02 24.14
N GLY A 56 -9.64 -15.80 24.15
CA GLY A 56 -9.45 -15.00 25.36
C GLY A 56 -8.13 -15.19 26.11
N ALA A 57 -7.25 -16.11 25.68
CA ALA A 57 -5.95 -16.32 26.34
C ALA A 57 -5.07 -15.06 26.38
N LEU A 58 -5.15 -14.22 25.34
CA LEU A 58 -4.41 -12.96 25.21
C LEU A 58 -5.33 -11.74 25.38
N ALA A 59 -6.20 -11.75 26.39
CA ALA A 59 -7.18 -10.68 26.60
C ALA A 59 -6.56 -9.28 26.77
N ALA A 60 -5.34 -9.19 27.30
CA ALA A 60 -4.62 -7.92 27.46
C ALA A 60 -4.33 -7.23 26.12
N LEU A 61 -4.15 -7.98 25.02
CA LEU A 61 -3.97 -7.42 23.68
C LEU A 61 -5.22 -6.63 23.25
N GLY A 62 -6.42 -7.14 23.59
CA GLY A 62 -7.68 -6.46 23.30
C GLY A 62 -7.99 -5.24 24.17
N GLN A 63 -7.06 -4.84 25.05
CA GLN A 63 -7.14 -3.62 25.86
C GLN A 63 -6.26 -2.49 25.32
N VAL A 64 -5.41 -2.79 24.33
CA VAL A 64 -4.49 -1.82 23.72
C VAL A 64 -5.26 -0.92 22.78
N VAL A 65 -5.09 0.39 22.94
CA VAL A 65 -5.51 1.39 21.96
C VAL A 65 -4.25 1.86 21.23
N GLN A 66 -4.18 1.65 19.93
CA GLN A 66 -3.01 2.04 19.15
C GLN A 66 -2.97 3.54 18.94
N ALA A 67 -1.76 4.06 18.74
CA ALA A 67 -1.60 5.44 18.32
C ALA A 67 -2.36 5.72 17.02
N GLY A 68 -3.13 6.80 17.00
CA GLY A 68 -3.98 7.18 15.87
C GLY A 68 -5.37 6.54 15.89
N THR A 69 -5.69 5.65 16.85
CA THR A 69 -7.03 5.05 16.97
C THR A 69 -7.73 5.48 18.25
N THR A 70 -9.06 5.36 18.29
CA THR A 70 -9.87 5.60 19.49
C THR A 70 -10.40 4.31 20.12
N GLU A 71 -10.38 3.21 19.36
CA GLU A 71 -10.89 1.91 19.76
C GLU A 71 -9.73 0.95 20.06
N ALA A 72 -9.99 0.02 20.97
CA ALA A 72 -9.02 -1.01 21.30
C ALA A 72 -8.90 -2.05 20.18
N ILE A 73 -7.74 -2.71 20.09
CA ILE A 73 -7.47 -3.76 19.11
C ILE A 73 -8.55 -4.85 19.21
N SER A 74 -9.19 -5.13 18.08
CA SER A 74 -10.06 -6.30 17.96
C SER A 74 -9.19 -7.56 17.88
N VAL A 75 -9.44 -8.51 18.78
CA VAL A 75 -8.72 -9.80 18.80
C VAL A 75 -9.63 -10.91 18.29
N ALA A 76 -9.21 -11.58 17.21
CA ALA A 76 -9.95 -12.70 16.62
C ALA A 76 -9.18 -14.03 16.79
N ALA A 77 -9.89 -15.08 17.19
CA ALA A 77 -9.31 -16.43 17.20
C ALA A 77 -9.18 -16.94 15.75
N VAL A 78 -8.00 -17.44 15.39
CA VAL A 78 -7.69 -17.97 14.06
C VAL A 78 -7.51 -19.48 14.16
N ASP A 79 -8.31 -20.22 13.38
CA ASP A 79 -8.20 -21.68 13.28
C ASP A 79 -7.12 -22.07 12.27
N LEU A 80 -6.06 -22.73 12.75
CA LEU A 80 -4.95 -23.21 11.92
C LEU A 80 -5.41 -24.22 10.85
N ALA A 81 -6.49 -24.96 11.10
CA ALA A 81 -7.02 -25.92 10.11
C ALA A 81 -7.70 -25.22 8.91
N THR A 82 -8.12 -23.97 9.08
CA THR A 82 -8.82 -23.19 8.05
C THR A 82 -8.06 -21.93 7.67
N PHE A 83 -6.77 -21.90 7.99
CA PHE A 83 -5.92 -20.74 7.79
C PHE A 83 -5.87 -20.35 6.30
N PRO A 84 -5.89 -19.04 5.97
CA PRO A 84 -5.82 -18.60 4.59
C PRO A 84 -4.59 -19.13 3.83
N ILE A 85 -4.82 -19.63 2.62
CA ILE A 85 -3.78 -20.13 1.70
C ILE A 85 -3.42 -19.14 0.59
N ILE A 86 -3.97 -17.92 0.66
CA ILE A 86 -3.61 -16.81 -0.22
C ILE A 86 -3.24 -15.59 0.64
N PRO A 87 -2.22 -14.80 0.27
CA PRO A 87 -1.77 -13.67 1.08
C PRO A 87 -2.85 -12.61 1.29
N ALA A 88 -3.66 -12.34 0.26
CA ALA A 88 -4.74 -11.37 0.33
C ALA A 88 -5.85 -11.74 1.34
N GLY A 89 -5.96 -13.03 1.70
CA GLY A 89 -6.87 -13.49 2.76
C GLY A 89 -6.39 -13.16 4.17
N LEU A 90 -5.11 -12.79 4.33
CA LEU A 90 -4.52 -12.34 5.59
C LEU A 90 -4.47 -10.82 5.71
N ALA A 91 -4.72 -10.09 4.63
CA ALA A 91 -4.56 -8.64 4.55
C ALA A 91 -5.50 -7.85 5.48
N SER A 92 -6.53 -8.48 6.06
CA SER A 92 -7.38 -7.85 7.09
C SER A 92 -6.76 -7.84 8.47
N PHE A 93 -5.70 -8.62 8.72
CA PHE A 93 -4.99 -8.63 10.00
C PHE A 93 -3.87 -7.59 9.97
N ASP A 94 -3.81 -6.73 10.97
CA ASP A 94 -2.67 -5.86 11.26
C ASP A 94 -1.56 -6.66 11.93
N CYS A 95 -1.94 -7.62 12.79
CA CYS A 95 -0.99 -8.54 13.40
C CYS A 95 -1.52 -9.97 13.53
N LEU A 96 -0.60 -10.93 13.56
CA LEU A 96 -0.89 -12.34 13.82
C LEU A 96 0.00 -12.84 14.94
N VAL A 97 -0.60 -13.30 16.04
CA VAL A 97 0.08 -13.99 17.14
C VAL A 97 -0.08 -15.49 16.95
N ILE A 98 1.03 -16.20 16.76
CA ILE A 98 1.05 -17.67 16.66
C ILE A 98 1.90 -18.21 17.81
N GLY A 99 1.29 -19.04 18.65
CA GLY A 99 1.96 -19.73 19.74
C GLY A 99 1.34 -21.10 19.97
N SER A 100 1.52 -21.64 21.17
CA SER A 100 0.91 -22.93 21.53
C SER A 100 0.68 -23.06 23.03
N ASP A 101 -0.59 -22.95 23.45
CA ASP A 101 -1.04 -23.44 24.77
C ASP A 101 -1.22 -24.97 24.79
N GLY A 102 -0.95 -25.62 23.64
CA GLY A 102 -1.11 -27.05 23.31
C GLY A 102 -2.50 -27.63 23.53
N THR A 103 -3.53 -26.79 23.48
CA THR A 103 -4.91 -27.24 23.28
C THR A 103 -5.18 -27.62 21.83
N TYR A 104 -4.40 -27.07 20.90
CA TYR A 104 -4.52 -27.27 19.46
C TYR A 104 -3.38 -28.14 18.93
N THR A 105 -3.69 -29.00 17.96
CA THR A 105 -2.72 -29.95 17.36
C THR A 105 -2.59 -29.78 15.84
N ALA A 106 -3.38 -28.88 15.24
CA ALA A 106 -3.27 -28.59 13.82
C ALA A 106 -2.05 -27.69 13.56
N GLU A 107 -1.35 -27.95 12.46
CA GLU A 107 -0.19 -27.18 11.99
C GLU A 107 -0.51 -26.60 10.61
N LEU A 108 0.12 -25.48 10.25
CA LEU A 108 -0.02 -24.90 8.92
C LEU A 108 0.64 -25.77 7.85
N GLY A 109 -0.11 -26.12 6.82
CA GLY A 109 0.44 -26.77 5.63
C GLY A 109 1.29 -25.83 4.75
N PRO A 110 2.01 -26.37 3.75
CA PRO A 110 2.95 -25.58 2.93
C PRO A 110 2.33 -24.36 2.24
N ASP A 111 1.09 -24.48 1.74
CA ASP A 111 0.42 -23.37 1.05
C ASP A 111 0.04 -22.23 2.02
N ALA A 112 -0.40 -22.58 3.24
CA ALA A 112 -0.69 -21.61 4.30
C ALA A 112 0.60 -20.94 4.82
N GLN A 113 1.69 -21.70 4.93
CA GLN A 113 3.02 -21.18 5.28
C GLN A 113 3.55 -20.21 4.20
N ALA A 114 3.37 -20.55 2.92
CA ALA A 114 3.73 -19.66 1.81
C ALA A 114 2.89 -18.37 1.79
N ALA A 115 1.59 -18.47 2.10
CA ALA A 115 0.72 -17.31 2.24
C ALA A 115 1.13 -16.42 3.42
N LEU A 116 1.53 -17.02 4.55
CA LEU A 116 2.06 -16.31 5.71
C LEU A 116 3.38 -15.58 5.38
N ASP A 117 4.35 -16.25 4.75
CA ASP A 117 5.62 -15.63 4.33
C ASP A 117 5.39 -14.44 3.40
N ALA A 118 4.53 -14.60 2.40
CA ALA A 118 4.18 -13.51 1.48
C ALA A 118 3.42 -12.36 2.17
N TRP A 119 2.53 -12.64 3.13
CA TRP A 119 1.84 -11.60 3.89
C TRP A 119 2.80 -10.81 4.80
N VAL A 120 3.72 -11.48 5.51
CA VAL A 120 4.74 -10.81 6.31
C VAL A 120 5.62 -9.92 5.42
N ARG A 121 6.14 -10.45 4.32
CA ARG A 121 6.97 -9.66 3.37
C ARG A 121 6.22 -8.46 2.79
N ALA A 122 4.90 -8.55 2.64
CA ALA A 122 4.05 -7.46 2.15
C ALA A 122 3.68 -6.40 3.21
N GLY A 123 4.16 -6.52 4.46
CA GLY A 123 3.88 -5.57 5.53
C GLY A 123 3.25 -6.16 6.79
N GLY A 124 2.91 -7.44 6.80
CA GLY A 124 2.28 -8.09 7.95
C GLY A 124 3.19 -8.17 9.18
N HIS A 125 2.59 -8.04 10.38
CA HIS A 125 3.29 -8.22 11.64
C HIS A 125 3.02 -9.61 12.24
N LEU A 126 4.03 -10.47 12.22
CA LEU A 126 3.97 -11.79 12.85
C LEU A 126 4.61 -11.75 14.24
N ILE A 127 3.89 -12.20 15.26
CA ILE A 127 4.39 -12.39 16.62
C ILE A 127 4.40 -13.88 16.92
N VAL A 128 5.58 -14.44 17.13
CA VAL A 128 5.77 -15.86 17.43
C VAL A 128 6.03 -16.00 18.93
N ALA A 129 5.06 -16.53 19.65
CA ALA A 129 5.19 -16.80 21.07
C ALA A 129 5.76 -18.20 21.29
N THR A 130 6.91 -18.27 21.96
CA THR A 130 7.56 -19.53 22.30
C THR A 130 7.38 -19.86 23.80
N GLY A 131 8.42 -20.30 24.50
CA GLY A 131 8.35 -20.82 25.86
C GLY A 131 8.50 -22.35 25.90
N GLU A 132 7.79 -23.01 26.81
CA GLU A 132 7.94 -24.46 27.01
C GLU A 132 7.62 -25.27 25.75
N ARG A 133 6.62 -24.83 24.95
CA ARG A 133 6.06 -25.55 23.79
C ARG A 133 6.52 -24.99 22.45
N TRP A 134 7.74 -24.47 22.39
CA TRP A 134 8.28 -23.80 21.21
C TRP A 134 8.22 -24.65 19.93
N GLN A 135 8.39 -25.97 19.99
CA GLN A 135 8.35 -26.82 18.79
C GLN A 135 7.00 -26.75 18.07
N ALA A 136 5.90 -26.74 18.84
CA ALA A 136 4.55 -26.68 18.29
C ALA A 136 4.27 -25.30 17.68
N ALA A 137 4.74 -24.23 18.33
CA ALA A 137 4.62 -22.87 17.80
C ALA A 137 5.40 -22.73 16.47
N LEU A 138 6.65 -23.22 16.42
CA LEU A 138 7.50 -23.10 15.24
C LEU A 138 7.11 -24.02 14.08
N ALA A 139 6.41 -25.13 14.33
CA ALA A 139 6.00 -26.07 13.28
C ALA A 139 5.14 -25.41 12.17
N SER A 140 4.44 -24.32 12.52
CA SER A 140 3.60 -23.55 11.60
C SER A 140 4.32 -22.36 10.95
N ILE A 141 5.57 -22.05 11.31
CA ILE A 141 6.27 -20.84 10.87
C ILE A 141 7.36 -21.19 9.86
N PRO A 142 7.38 -20.55 8.68
CA PRO A 142 8.51 -20.66 7.76
C PRO A 142 9.83 -20.25 8.43
N GLY A 143 10.82 -21.13 8.43
CA GLY A 143 12.12 -20.86 9.07
C GLY A 143 12.88 -19.66 8.49
N THR A 144 12.53 -19.22 7.29
CA THR A 144 13.05 -18.00 6.64
C THR A 144 12.60 -16.71 7.34
N LEU A 145 11.49 -16.73 8.05
CA LEU A 145 10.94 -15.57 8.76
C LEU A 145 11.53 -15.39 10.16
N LEU A 146 12.04 -16.46 10.78
CA LEU A 146 12.42 -16.44 12.19
C LEU A 146 13.60 -15.47 12.46
N PRO A 147 13.50 -14.65 13.53
CA PRO A 147 14.59 -13.76 13.96
C PRO A 147 15.69 -14.49 14.73
N ALA A 148 15.39 -15.66 15.30
CA ALA A 148 16.32 -16.44 16.11
C ALA A 148 16.07 -17.94 15.94
N ASP A 149 17.13 -18.74 16.09
CA ASP A 149 17.04 -20.18 16.22
C ASP A 149 16.71 -20.55 17.67
N VAL A 150 15.76 -21.46 17.87
CA VAL A 150 15.38 -21.95 19.21
C VAL A 150 16.05 -23.29 19.47
N GLU A 151 16.85 -23.36 20.54
CA GLU A 151 17.66 -24.54 20.87
C GLU A 151 17.03 -25.42 21.96
N GLY A 152 16.17 -24.83 22.77
CA GLY A 152 15.52 -25.50 23.90
C GLY A 152 14.71 -24.53 24.74
N SER A 153 14.33 -24.96 25.95
CA SER A 153 13.68 -24.12 26.94
C SER A 153 14.28 -24.39 28.32
N ALA A 154 14.35 -23.35 29.15
CA ALA A 154 14.92 -23.38 30.49
C ALA A 154 14.13 -22.46 31.44
N PRO A 155 14.09 -22.77 32.75
CA PRO A 155 13.60 -21.82 33.73
C PRO A 155 14.52 -20.60 33.82
N SER A 156 13.93 -19.42 33.94
CA SER A 156 14.62 -18.15 34.22
C SER A 156 13.79 -17.30 35.19
N ASP A 157 14.45 -16.73 36.19
CA ASP A 157 13.91 -15.71 37.10
C ASP A 157 14.39 -14.30 36.75
N ASP A 158 15.28 -14.17 35.76
CA ASP A 158 15.79 -12.89 35.28
C ASP A 158 15.01 -12.41 34.06
N LEU A 159 13.99 -11.61 34.35
CA LEU A 159 13.10 -11.00 33.35
C LEU A 159 13.28 -9.48 33.29
N ALA A 160 14.35 -8.95 33.90
CA ALA A 160 14.56 -7.52 34.10
C ALA A 160 14.59 -6.74 32.77
N GLY A 161 15.15 -7.34 31.70
CA GLY A 161 15.21 -6.70 30.39
C GLY A 161 13.86 -6.35 29.77
N LEU A 162 12.78 -7.02 30.18
CA LEU A 162 11.43 -6.70 29.69
C LEU A 162 10.94 -5.32 30.16
N SER A 163 11.61 -4.70 31.15
CA SER A 163 11.32 -3.32 31.56
C SER A 163 11.50 -2.30 30.43
N VAL A 164 12.33 -2.62 29.43
CA VAL A 164 12.57 -1.73 28.27
C VAL A 164 11.32 -1.61 27.39
N VAL A 165 10.46 -2.63 27.37
CA VAL A 165 9.30 -2.73 26.48
C VAL A 165 7.98 -2.54 27.25
N GLY A 166 7.88 -3.11 28.44
CA GLY A 166 6.68 -3.08 29.27
C GLY A 166 6.85 -2.36 30.60
N GLY A 167 7.74 -1.37 30.71
CA GLY A 167 7.86 -0.58 31.95
C GLY A 167 8.45 -1.36 33.13
N THR A 168 7.63 -1.88 34.05
CA THR A 168 8.13 -2.67 35.19
C THR A 168 8.23 -4.15 34.81
N ALA A 169 9.40 -4.76 34.97
CA ALA A 169 9.61 -6.17 34.65
C ALA A 169 8.68 -7.11 35.46
N PRO A 170 8.25 -8.25 34.89
CA PRO A 170 7.45 -9.23 35.61
C PRO A 170 8.29 -9.92 36.70
N GLU A 171 7.64 -10.20 37.84
CA GLU A 171 8.25 -10.93 38.95
C GLU A 171 7.89 -12.42 38.90
N GLY A 172 8.87 -13.28 39.17
CA GLY A 172 8.70 -14.73 39.28
C GLY A 172 9.53 -15.52 38.28
N GLU A 173 9.57 -16.83 38.49
CA GLU A 173 10.22 -17.76 37.57
C GLU A 173 9.30 -18.10 36.39
N ALA A 174 9.88 -18.13 35.19
CA ALA A 174 9.19 -18.47 33.96
C ALA A 174 9.99 -19.48 33.13
N ILE A 175 9.32 -20.24 32.26
CA ILE A 175 10.01 -21.03 31.24
C ILE A 175 10.23 -20.17 30.01
N VAL A 176 11.50 -19.92 29.68
CA VAL A 176 11.93 -19.17 28.50
C VAL A 176 12.64 -20.08 27.52
N ALA A 177 12.43 -19.86 26.23
CA ALA A 177 13.13 -20.50 25.15
C ALA A 177 14.56 -19.96 25.07
N VAL A 178 15.53 -20.85 24.94
CA VAL A 178 16.92 -20.50 24.71
C VAL A 178 17.06 -20.21 23.23
N THR A 179 17.35 -18.96 22.89
CA THR A 179 17.38 -18.47 21.51
C THR A 179 18.77 -18.00 21.10
N ARG A 180 19.12 -18.24 19.83
CA ARG A 180 20.31 -17.70 19.17
C ARG A 180 19.86 -16.72 18.08
N PRO A 181 19.98 -15.40 18.27
CA PRO A 181 19.57 -14.41 17.28
C PRO A 181 20.35 -14.55 15.99
N ARG A 182 19.66 -14.41 14.85
CA ARG A 182 20.27 -14.40 13.51
C ARG A 182 20.69 -12.97 13.12
N LEU A 183 21.67 -12.44 13.85
CA LEU A 183 22.15 -11.07 13.67
C LEU A 183 22.68 -10.83 12.24
N ASP A 184 23.31 -11.85 11.66
CA ASP A 184 23.78 -11.91 10.26
C ASP A 184 22.65 -11.75 9.23
N GLN A 185 21.41 -12.00 9.64
CA GLN A 185 20.21 -11.90 8.80
C GLN A 185 19.32 -10.70 9.18
N GLY A 186 19.90 -9.72 9.87
CA GLY A 186 19.23 -8.46 10.22
C GLY A 186 18.26 -8.58 11.40
N ALA A 187 18.41 -9.60 12.26
CA ALA A 187 17.68 -9.66 13.52
C ALA A 187 18.31 -8.71 14.56
N SER A 188 17.48 -8.15 15.43
CA SER A 188 17.87 -7.33 16.57
C SER A 188 17.32 -7.91 17.87
N VAL A 189 18.08 -7.74 18.96
CA VAL A 189 17.65 -8.12 20.31
C VAL A 189 17.02 -6.89 20.96
N ILE A 190 15.73 -6.95 21.24
CA ILE A 190 14.98 -5.82 21.82
C ILE A 190 15.02 -5.87 23.35
N ALA A 191 14.92 -7.07 23.92
CA ALA A 191 15.07 -7.31 25.35
C ALA A 191 15.87 -8.58 25.60
N ALA A 192 16.73 -8.54 26.62
CA ALA A 192 17.56 -9.67 27.05
C ALA A 192 17.67 -9.70 28.58
N ASP A 193 17.95 -10.87 29.14
CA ASP A 193 18.29 -10.98 30.55
C ASP A 193 19.65 -10.34 30.88
N SER A 194 20.03 -10.28 32.15
CA SER A 194 21.30 -9.68 32.60
C SER A 194 22.55 -10.42 32.11
N SER A 195 22.40 -11.68 31.68
CA SER A 195 23.47 -12.48 31.06
C SER A 195 23.59 -12.25 29.54
N GLY A 196 22.64 -11.53 28.95
CA GLY A 196 22.56 -11.27 27.52
C GLY A 196 21.75 -12.31 26.73
N SER A 197 21.04 -13.22 27.39
CA SER A 197 20.16 -14.18 26.69
C SER A 197 18.89 -13.45 26.20
N PRO A 198 18.52 -13.57 24.91
CA PRO A 198 17.40 -12.81 24.36
C PRO A 198 16.04 -13.27 24.90
N LEU A 199 15.22 -12.30 25.31
CA LEU A 199 13.84 -12.49 25.74
C LEU A 199 12.83 -12.04 24.66
N LEU A 200 13.20 -11.03 23.87
CA LEU A 200 12.46 -10.55 22.70
C LEU A 200 13.44 -10.27 21.57
N THR A 201 13.24 -10.91 20.42
CA THR A 201 14.03 -10.69 19.21
C THR A 201 13.12 -10.25 18.07
N ARG A 202 13.58 -9.30 17.27
CA ARG A 202 12.84 -8.73 16.15
C ARG A 202 13.62 -8.91 14.86
N ARG A 203 12.93 -9.12 13.75
CA ARG A 203 13.53 -9.06 12.42
C ARG A 203 12.57 -8.38 11.46
N LEU A 204 13.08 -7.45 10.69
CA LEU A 204 12.35 -6.84 9.58
C LEU A 204 12.50 -7.74 8.35
N VAL A 205 11.38 -8.10 7.72
CA VAL A 205 11.34 -9.00 6.56
C VAL A 205 10.43 -8.41 5.50
N GLY A 206 10.99 -8.06 4.34
CA GLY A 206 10.32 -7.22 3.35
C GLY A 206 9.87 -5.89 3.97
N SER A 207 8.60 -5.55 3.81
CA SER A 207 7.99 -4.39 4.49
C SER A 207 7.37 -4.72 5.84
N GLY A 208 7.36 -5.97 6.28
CA GLY A 208 6.79 -6.39 7.55
C GLY A 208 7.83 -6.67 8.63
N ARG A 209 7.35 -7.21 9.76
CA ARG A 209 8.19 -7.52 10.91
C ARG A 209 7.78 -8.81 11.58
N VAL A 210 8.77 -9.49 12.16
CA VAL A 210 8.62 -10.71 12.94
C VAL A 210 9.20 -10.50 14.32
N ASP A 211 8.37 -10.58 15.35
CA ASP A 211 8.79 -10.59 16.75
C ASP A 211 8.73 -12.02 17.30
N LEU A 212 9.81 -12.51 17.89
CA LEU A 212 9.86 -13.79 18.58
C LEU A 212 10.00 -13.54 20.08
N LEU A 213 8.98 -13.97 20.82
CA LEU A 213 8.97 -13.97 22.27
C LEU A 213 9.63 -15.25 22.74
N ALA A 214 10.66 -15.15 23.59
CA ALA A 214 11.24 -16.33 24.23
C ALA A 214 10.27 -17.00 25.22
N PHE A 215 9.14 -16.37 25.54
CA PHE A 215 8.18 -16.85 26.53
C PHE A 215 6.77 -16.95 25.95
N ASP A 216 5.90 -17.66 26.68
CA ASP A 216 4.47 -17.72 26.36
C ASP A 216 3.74 -16.60 27.13
N PRO A 217 3.16 -15.60 26.44
CA PRO A 217 2.44 -14.51 27.09
C PRO A 217 1.17 -14.96 27.81
N ALA A 218 0.65 -16.16 27.52
CA ALA A 218 -0.49 -16.75 28.21
C ALA A 218 -0.11 -17.60 29.44
N ALA A 219 1.18 -17.79 29.72
CA ALA A 219 1.67 -18.52 30.88
C ALA A 219 2.06 -17.60 32.05
N PRO A 220 1.98 -18.04 33.32
CA PRO A 220 2.57 -17.30 34.44
C PRO A 220 4.10 -17.11 34.27
N PRO A 221 4.66 -15.98 34.72
CA PRO A 221 4.01 -14.84 35.36
C PRO A 221 3.31 -13.87 34.39
N PHE A 222 3.58 -13.99 33.08
CA PHE A 222 3.16 -13.05 32.04
C PHE A 222 1.64 -12.87 31.92
N ALA A 223 0.87 -13.95 32.05
CA ALA A 223 -0.59 -13.91 31.98
C ALA A 223 -1.23 -12.94 33.00
N ASN A 224 -0.54 -12.67 34.12
CA ASN A 224 -0.99 -11.76 35.19
C ASN A 224 -0.05 -10.56 35.35
N TRP A 225 0.85 -10.33 34.41
CA TRP A 225 1.79 -9.21 34.46
C TRP A 225 1.03 -7.89 34.26
N ALA A 226 1.10 -6.99 35.25
CA ALA A 226 0.35 -5.75 35.26
C ALA A 226 0.62 -4.86 34.04
N GLU A 227 1.86 -4.88 33.53
CA GLU A 227 2.29 -4.07 32.39
C GLU A 227 2.13 -4.77 31.05
N MET A 228 1.46 -5.93 31.01
CA MET A 228 1.18 -6.65 29.76
C MET A 228 0.45 -5.77 28.71
N PRO A 229 -0.50 -4.87 29.07
CA PRO A 229 -1.06 -3.93 28.09
C PRO A 229 -0.01 -2.98 27.50
N ALA A 230 0.94 -2.47 28.30
CA ALA A 230 2.01 -1.61 27.81
C ALA A 230 2.96 -2.37 26.88
N PHE A 231 3.31 -3.62 27.25
CA PHE A 231 4.09 -4.52 26.39
C PHE A 231 3.40 -4.76 25.04
N TRP A 232 2.11 -5.06 25.03
CA TRP A 232 1.35 -5.24 23.79
C TRP A 232 1.22 -3.94 23.00
N SER A 233 1.12 -2.78 23.66
CA SER A 233 1.10 -1.48 22.98
C SER A 233 2.39 -1.22 22.20
N GLU A 234 3.54 -1.52 22.82
CA GLU A 234 4.84 -1.40 22.15
C GLU A 234 5.00 -2.39 20.99
N LEU A 235 4.48 -3.62 21.14
CA LEU A 235 4.51 -4.60 20.06
C LEU A 235 3.56 -4.24 18.92
N ALA A 236 2.30 -3.92 19.21
CA ALA A 236 1.32 -3.54 18.19
C ALA A 236 1.80 -2.30 17.41
N GLY A 237 2.49 -1.37 18.07
CA GLY A 237 2.94 -0.13 17.45
C GLY A 237 1.76 0.77 17.09
N SER A 238 1.95 1.64 16.11
CA SER A 238 0.89 2.50 15.58
C SER A 238 0.01 1.81 14.55
N SER A 239 -1.22 2.31 14.41
CA SER A 239 -1.98 2.03 13.20
C SER A 239 -1.36 2.79 12.04
N PRO A 240 -1.15 2.15 10.86
CA PRO A 240 -0.75 2.89 9.67
C PRO A 240 -1.81 3.95 9.30
N VAL A 241 -3.06 3.78 9.76
CA VAL A 241 -4.18 4.64 9.39
C VAL A 241 -4.13 5.98 10.09
N THR A 242 -3.70 6.99 9.34
CA THR A 242 -3.79 8.40 9.70
C THR A 242 -5.22 8.91 9.62
N ASN A 243 -5.76 9.43 10.73
CA ASN A 243 -7.05 10.11 10.75
C ASN A 243 -6.95 11.46 10.04
N MET A 244 -7.63 11.59 8.89
CA MET A 244 -7.78 12.87 8.20
C MET A 244 -9.02 13.61 8.73
N GLU A 245 -8.84 14.85 9.19
CA GLU A 245 -9.94 15.69 9.68
C GLU A 245 -11.07 15.81 8.65
N GLY A 246 -12.31 15.60 9.10
CA GLY A 246 -13.51 15.71 8.25
C GLY A 246 -13.81 14.47 7.39
N MET A 247 -12.98 13.43 7.42
CA MET A 247 -13.25 12.17 6.73
C MET A 247 -14.07 11.21 7.62
N PRO A 248 -15.17 10.64 7.13
CA PRO A 248 -15.92 9.64 7.88
C PRO A 248 -15.05 8.40 8.20
N PRO A 249 -15.06 7.90 9.45
CA PRO A 249 -14.25 6.74 9.84
C PRO A 249 -14.69 5.44 9.15
N ASP A 250 -15.89 5.41 8.56
CA ASP A 250 -16.46 4.28 7.84
C ASP A 250 -16.15 4.26 6.34
N MET A 251 -15.34 5.20 5.85
CA MET A 251 -14.87 5.18 4.47
C MET A 251 -13.93 4.00 4.21
N ASN A 252 -14.19 3.26 3.14
CA ASN A 252 -13.35 2.15 2.71
C ASN A 252 -12.04 2.67 2.08
N PRO A 253 -10.85 2.40 2.65
CA PRO A 253 -9.57 2.86 2.09
C PRO A 253 -9.36 2.40 0.65
N ARG A 254 -9.83 1.19 0.30
CA ARG A 254 -9.70 0.66 -1.07
C ARG A 254 -10.58 1.42 -2.06
N GLU A 255 -11.73 1.94 -1.64
CA GLU A 255 -12.56 2.80 -2.49
C GLU A 255 -11.79 4.09 -2.82
N LEU A 256 -11.14 4.68 -1.81
CA LEU A 256 -10.36 5.90 -1.96
C LEU A 256 -9.13 5.72 -2.85
N GLU A 257 -8.40 4.61 -2.69
CA GLU A 257 -7.30 4.21 -3.59
C GLU A 257 -7.79 3.98 -5.02
N SER A 258 -8.97 3.37 -5.19
CA SER A 258 -9.48 3.00 -6.51
C SER A 258 -10.09 4.16 -7.30
N SER A 259 -10.46 5.25 -6.63
CA SER A 259 -11.16 6.39 -7.25
C SER A 259 -10.31 7.11 -8.32
N PRO A 260 -9.05 7.52 -8.06
CA PRO A 260 -8.17 8.06 -9.10
C PRO A 260 -7.93 7.06 -10.25
N ILE A 261 -7.84 5.77 -9.93
CA ILE A 261 -7.62 4.71 -10.92
C ILE A 261 -8.79 4.59 -11.90
N VAL A 262 -10.05 4.78 -11.46
CA VAL A 262 -11.19 4.81 -12.40
C VAL A 262 -11.04 5.93 -13.42
N GLY A 263 -10.58 7.12 -12.98
CA GLY A 263 -10.24 8.21 -13.89
C GLY A 263 -9.16 7.83 -14.90
N ALA A 264 -8.07 7.21 -14.45
CA ALA A 264 -7.01 6.70 -15.32
C ALA A 264 -7.51 5.63 -16.31
N LEU A 265 -8.37 4.71 -15.85
CA LEU A 265 -8.94 3.64 -16.67
C LEU A 265 -9.89 4.15 -17.76
N THR A 266 -10.49 5.33 -17.58
CA THR A 266 -11.39 5.95 -18.56
C THR A 266 -10.67 6.84 -19.56
N GLN A 267 -9.35 7.04 -19.45
CA GLN A 267 -8.53 7.77 -20.43
C GLN A 267 -8.24 6.94 -21.69
N ILE A 268 -9.28 6.45 -22.36
CA ILE A 268 -9.16 5.70 -23.62
C ILE A 268 -9.63 6.56 -24.81
N PRO A 269 -9.01 6.44 -26.01
CA PRO A 269 -9.42 7.20 -27.19
C PRO A 269 -10.91 7.04 -27.56
N ALA A 270 -11.51 5.89 -27.26
CA ALA A 270 -12.93 5.61 -27.55
C ALA A 270 -13.92 6.44 -26.70
N LEU A 271 -13.47 7.00 -25.58
CA LEU A 271 -14.26 7.89 -24.72
C LEU A 271 -14.02 9.37 -25.03
N ASP A 272 -13.14 9.69 -25.97
CA ASP A 272 -12.86 11.07 -26.34
C ASP A 272 -14.07 11.75 -26.93
N LEU A 273 -14.32 12.98 -26.48
CA LEU A 273 -15.28 13.86 -27.10
C LEU A 273 -14.84 14.15 -28.54
N PRO A 274 -15.76 14.02 -29.53
CA PRO A 274 -15.45 14.43 -30.90
C PRO A 274 -14.97 15.88 -30.92
N SER A 275 -13.99 16.17 -31.76
CA SER A 275 -13.44 17.53 -31.91
C SER A 275 -14.54 18.57 -32.03
N ILE A 276 -14.47 19.63 -31.21
CA ILE A 276 -15.45 20.74 -31.28
C ILE A 276 -15.49 21.35 -32.69
N LYS A 277 -14.39 21.29 -33.44
CA LYS A 277 -14.31 21.73 -34.84
C LYS A 277 -15.17 20.85 -35.76
N LEU A 278 -15.17 19.53 -35.54
CA LEU A 278 -16.01 18.59 -36.27
C LEU A 278 -17.49 18.80 -35.95
N LEU A 279 -17.83 18.97 -34.67
CA LEU A 279 -19.20 19.25 -34.24
C LEU A 279 -19.70 20.59 -34.80
N ALA A 280 -18.89 21.65 -34.70
CA ALA A 280 -19.20 22.96 -35.27
C ALA A 280 -19.31 22.90 -36.80
N GLY A 281 -18.44 22.13 -37.46
CA GLY A 281 -18.50 21.90 -38.90
C GLY A 281 -19.79 21.17 -39.33
N LEU A 282 -20.15 20.08 -38.65
CA LEU A 282 -21.40 19.35 -38.90
C LEU A 282 -22.63 20.23 -38.67
N LEU A 283 -22.66 20.98 -37.57
CA LEU A 283 -23.74 21.92 -37.26
C LEU A 283 -23.82 23.04 -38.31
N GLY A 284 -22.69 23.59 -38.73
CA GLY A 284 -22.61 24.59 -39.79
C GLY A 284 -23.15 24.07 -41.12
N ILE A 285 -22.73 22.87 -41.52
CA ILE A 285 -23.24 22.18 -42.73
C ILE A 285 -24.75 21.96 -42.62
N TYR A 286 -25.24 21.52 -41.46
CA TYR A 286 -26.67 21.30 -41.23
C TYR A 286 -27.49 22.59 -41.36
N ILE A 287 -27.06 23.68 -40.70
CA ILE A 287 -27.74 24.98 -40.76
C ILE A 287 -27.76 25.49 -42.21
N LEU A 288 -26.63 25.40 -42.91
CA LEU A 288 -26.53 25.81 -44.31
C LEU A 288 -27.42 24.95 -45.22
N ALA A 289 -27.47 23.64 -45.00
CA ALA A 289 -28.27 22.72 -45.78
C ALA A 289 -29.77 23.00 -45.62
N VAL A 290 -30.25 23.14 -44.37
CA VAL A 290 -31.69 23.28 -44.07
C VAL A 290 -32.24 24.65 -44.42
N ALA A 291 -31.48 25.73 -44.20
CA ALA A 291 -31.98 27.09 -44.38
C ALA A 291 -31.62 27.69 -45.76
N PRO A 292 -30.40 28.23 -45.98
CA PRO A 292 -30.10 28.90 -47.24
C PRO A 292 -30.10 27.95 -48.43
N LEU A 293 -29.45 26.78 -48.32
CA LEU A 293 -29.27 25.89 -49.46
C LEU A 293 -30.61 25.29 -49.90
N ASN A 294 -31.42 24.77 -48.97
CA ASN A 294 -32.76 24.27 -49.27
C ASN A 294 -33.66 25.36 -49.89
N TYR A 295 -33.67 26.57 -49.31
CA TYR A 295 -34.45 27.69 -49.85
C TYR A 295 -34.03 28.06 -51.27
N PHE A 296 -32.73 28.26 -51.53
CA PHE A 296 -32.23 28.66 -52.84
C PHE A 296 -32.49 27.59 -53.91
N ILE A 297 -32.30 26.30 -53.58
CA ILE A 297 -32.59 25.18 -54.48
C ILE A 297 -34.08 25.15 -54.82
N LEU A 298 -34.98 25.19 -53.83
CA LEU A 298 -36.42 25.14 -54.06
C LEU A 298 -36.96 26.38 -54.76
N LYS A 299 -36.40 27.55 -54.48
CA LYS A 299 -36.72 28.80 -55.19
C LYS A 299 -36.34 28.71 -56.66
N ARG A 300 -35.15 28.19 -56.98
CA ARG A 300 -34.70 28.00 -58.37
C ARG A 300 -35.56 26.97 -59.11
N LEU A 301 -36.02 25.93 -58.42
CA LEU A 301 -36.93 24.91 -58.95
C LEU A 301 -38.40 25.33 -58.96
N ARG A 302 -38.74 26.54 -58.47
CA ARG A 302 -40.12 27.06 -58.32
C ARG A 302 -41.06 26.13 -57.52
N ARG A 303 -40.53 25.35 -56.57
CA ARG A 303 -41.28 24.39 -55.74
C ARG A 303 -41.14 24.69 -54.24
N LEU A 304 -41.27 25.95 -53.86
CA LEU A 304 -41.16 26.38 -52.45
C LEU A 304 -42.15 25.69 -51.50
N SER A 305 -43.30 25.21 -52.00
CA SER A 305 -44.26 24.43 -51.20
C SER A 305 -43.73 23.06 -50.75
N TRP A 306 -42.62 22.57 -51.30
CA TRP A 306 -41.94 21.32 -50.90
C TRP A 306 -40.95 21.52 -49.75
N SER A 307 -40.80 22.74 -49.22
CA SER A 307 -39.87 23.06 -48.15
C SER A 307 -40.08 22.19 -46.90
N TRP A 308 -41.33 21.90 -46.54
CA TRP A 308 -41.62 21.05 -45.38
C TRP A 308 -41.14 19.60 -45.58
N VAL A 309 -41.32 19.01 -46.77
CA VAL A 309 -40.87 17.63 -47.07
C VAL A 309 -39.35 17.56 -47.12
N THR A 310 -38.72 18.51 -47.80
CA THR A 310 -37.25 18.54 -47.96
C THR A 310 -36.54 18.81 -46.65
N THR A 311 -37.07 19.70 -45.81
CA THR A 311 -36.55 19.91 -44.46
C THR A 311 -36.63 18.63 -43.65
N LEU A 312 -37.76 17.90 -43.68
CA LEU A 312 -37.88 16.62 -42.99
C LEU A 312 -36.88 15.58 -43.51
N GLY A 313 -36.72 15.50 -44.84
CA GLY A 313 -35.74 14.61 -45.47
C GLY A 313 -34.28 14.94 -45.11
N LEU A 314 -33.94 16.24 -45.05
CA LEU A 314 -32.60 16.70 -44.64
C LEU A 314 -32.34 16.42 -43.15
N VAL A 315 -33.34 16.57 -42.29
CA VAL A 315 -33.24 16.21 -40.86
C VAL A 315 -32.97 14.70 -40.72
N LEU A 316 -33.70 13.85 -41.44
CA LEU A 316 -33.49 12.40 -41.41
C LEU A 316 -32.11 12.01 -41.97
N LEU A 317 -31.68 12.62 -43.07
CA LEU A 317 -30.36 12.39 -43.64
C LEU A 317 -29.26 12.81 -42.68
N PHE A 318 -29.39 13.98 -42.05
CA PHE A 318 -28.43 14.47 -41.08
C PHE A 318 -28.39 13.60 -39.83
N ALA A 319 -29.53 13.14 -39.33
CA ALA A 319 -29.62 12.22 -38.21
C ALA A 319 -28.92 10.88 -38.54
N ALA A 320 -29.19 10.31 -39.72
CA ALA A 320 -28.55 9.08 -40.18
C ALA A 320 -27.03 9.25 -40.36
N ALA A 321 -26.58 10.35 -40.96
CA ALA A 321 -25.17 10.66 -41.12
C ALA A 321 -24.47 10.87 -39.77
N SER A 322 -25.10 11.62 -38.86
CA SER A 322 -24.56 11.86 -37.52
C SER A 322 -24.45 10.57 -36.71
N TYR A 323 -25.47 9.71 -36.78
CA TYR A 323 -25.43 8.39 -36.15
C TYR A 323 -24.33 7.51 -36.73
N GLY A 324 -24.20 7.46 -38.07
CA GLY A 324 -23.15 6.70 -38.75
C GLY A 324 -21.74 7.18 -38.41
N ILE A 325 -21.53 8.50 -38.37
CA ILE A 325 -20.24 9.11 -37.95
C ILE A 325 -19.96 8.76 -36.48
N GLY A 326 -20.97 8.84 -35.60
CA GLY A 326 -20.81 8.47 -34.19
C GLY A 326 -20.39 7.02 -34.01
N GLN A 327 -21.00 6.09 -34.75
CA GLN A 327 -20.63 4.68 -34.77
C GLN A 327 -19.21 4.46 -35.31
N ALA A 328 -18.83 5.17 -36.37
CA ALA A 328 -17.50 5.05 -36.96
C ALA A 328 -16.38 5.56 -36.04
N ILE A 329 -16.64 6.64 -35.27
CA ILE A 329 -15.66 7.21 -34.33
C ILE A 329 -15.47 6.31 -33.10
N ARG A 330 -16.55 5.76 -32.54
CA ARG A 330 -16.49 5.00 -31.28
C ARG A 330 -16.07 3.53 -31.44
N GLY A 331 -16.03 3.01 -32.67
CA GLY A 331 -15.66 1.64 -32.96
C GLY A 331 -16.73 0.61 -32.56
N ASN A 332 -16.47 -0.67 -32.87
CA ASN A 332 -17.39 -1.78 -32.61
C ASN A 332 -16.72 -2.96 -31.87
N GLU A 333 -15.51 -2.74 -31.36
CA GLU A 333 -14.77 -3.74 -30.59
C GLU A 333 -14.89 -3.46 -29.10
N VAL A 334 -14.84 -4.54 -28.30
CA VAL A 334 -14.72 -4.44 -26.85
C VAL A 334 -13.29 -4.00 -26.55
N ILE A 335 -13.14 -3.06 -25.62
CA ILE A 335 -11.81 -2.59 -25.19
C ILE A 335 -11.62 -3.00 -23.74
N ILE A 336 -10.48 -3.63 -23.45
CA ILE A 336 -10.02 -3.88 -22.08
C ILE A 336 -8.88 -2.91 -21.80
N ASN A 337 -9.08 -1.95 -20.90
CA ASN A 337 -8.00 -1.13 -20.37
C ASN A 337 -7.55 -1.70 -19.03
N ARG A 338 -6.26 -2.00 -18.88
CA ARG A 338 -5.67 -2.61 -17.67
C ARG A 338 -4.59 -1.70 -17.11
N ILE A 339 -4.70 -1.43 -15.82
CA ILE A 339 -3.65 -0.77 -15.05
C ILE A 339 -3.15 -1.78 -14.03
N THR A 340 -1.87 -2.14 -14.08
CA THR A 340 -1.24 -3.06 -13.13
C THR A 340 -0.20 -2.33 -12.31
N ILE A 341 -0.36 -2.35 -10.99
CA ILE A 341 0.65 -1.86 -10.05
C ILE A 341 1.36 -3.09 -9.50
N VAL A 342 2.65 -3.23 -9.82
CA VAL A 342 3.53 -4.29 -9.32
C VAL A 342 4.38 -3.70 -8.20
N ARG A 343 4.34 -4.33 -7.04
CA ARG A 343 5.23 -4.04 -5.91
C ARG A 343 6.19 -5.20 -5.74
N ASP A 344 7.47 -4.94 -6.00
CA ASP A 344 8.55 -5.89 -5.81
C ASP A 344 9.35 -5.48 -4.57
N GLY A 345 9.40 -6.35 -3.55
CA GLY A 345 10.15 -6.09 -2.32
C GLY A 345 11.66 -6.03 -2.53
N GLY A 346 12.15 -6.51 -3.68
CA GLY A 346 13.56 -6.56 -4.01
C GLY A 346 14.22 -7.85 -3.52
N GLY A 347 15.25 -8.29 -4.23
CA GLY A 347 16.00 -9.51 -3.88
C GLY A 347 15.17 -10.79 -3.98
N ALA A 348 14.86 -11.40 -2.82
CA ALA A 348 14.17 -12.70 -2.72
C ALA A 348 12.68 -12.59 -2.36
N ASP A 349 12.15 -11.37 -2.20
CA ASP A 349 10.77 -11.16 -1.80
C ASP A 349 9.79 -11.44 -2.96
N PRO A 350 8.63 -12.10 -2.72
CA PRO A 350 7.66 -12.37 -3.75
C PRO A 350 6.95 -11.07 -4.16
N ALA A 351 6.99 -10.74 -5.45
CA ALA A 351 6.26 -9.59 -5.97
C ALA A 351 4.74 -9.78 -5.83
N THR A 352 4.07 -8.70 -5.47
CA THR A 352 2.60 -8.62 -5.45
C THR A 352 2.12 -7.69 -6.55
N ALA A 353 0.96 -7.97 -7.12
CA ALA A 353 0.37 -7.11 -8.13
C ALA A 353 -1.12 -6.89 -7.89
N ARG A 354 -1.55 -5.66 -8.17
CA ARG A 354 -2.95 -5.29 -8.22
C ARG A 354 -3.25 -4.81 -9.63
N THR A 355 -4.14 -5.52 -10.31
CA THR A 355 -4.58 -5.19 -11.67
C THR A 355 -6.01 -4.67 -11.63
N TYR A 356 -6.18 -3.44 -12.09
CA TYR A 356 -7.48 -2.81 -12.28
C TYR A 356 -7.88 -2.92 -13.75
N VAL A 357 -9.13 -3.26 -14.00
CA VAL A 357 -9.63 -3.59 -15.33
C VAL A 357 -10.86 -2.78 -15.64
N ALA A 358 -10.85 -2.05 -16.74
CA ALA A 358 -12.04 -1.46 -17.36
C ALA A 358 -12.42 -2.24 -18.61
N LEU A 359 -13.64 -2.75 -18.64
CA LEU A 359 -14.26 -3.30 -19.84
C LEU A 359 -15.19 -2.25 -20.45
N PHE A 360 -14.75 -1.66 -21.56
CA PHE A 360 -15.56 -0.75 -22.36
C PHE A 360 -16.35 -1.52 -23.41
N SER A 361 -17.63 -1.20 -23.51
CA SER A 361 -18.53 -1.86 -24.45
C SER A 361 -19.12 -0.92 -25.51
N PRO A 362 -19.01 -1.26 -26.81
CA PRO A 362 -19.64 -0.47 -27.88
C PRO A 362 -21.16 -0.66 -27.97
N SER A 363 -21.71 -1.66 -27.28
CA SER A 363 -23.15 -2.00 -27.29
C SER A 363 -23.63 -2.46 -25.92
N LYS A 364 -24.93 -2.41 -25.64
CA LYS A 364 -25.44 -2.97 -24.38
C LYS A 364 -25.31 -4.50 -24.41
N SER A 365 -24.49 -5.09 -23.54
CA SER A 365 -24.27 -6.55 -23.52
C SER A 365 -23.83 -7.05 -22.14
N ASN A 366 -23.93 -8.37 -21.92
CA ASN A 366 -23.39 -9.06 -20.76
C ASN A 366 -22.13 -9.82 -21.17
N TYR A 367 -21.06 -9.63 -20.41
CA TYR A 367 -19.77 -10.24 -20.69
C TYR A 367 -19.41 -11.31 -19.67
N GLN A 368 -18.64 -12.30 -20.14
CA GLN A 368 -17.94 -13.24 -19.29
C GLN A 368 -16.45 -13.01 -19.51
N VAL A 369 -15.75 -12.67 -18.44
CA VAL A 369 -14.30 -12.46 -18.46
C VAL A 369 -13.66 -13.50 -17.57
N ARG A 370 -12.74 -14.27 -18.13
CA ARG A 370 -11.99 -15.29 -17.40
C ARG A 370 -10.59 -14.81 -17.14
N VAL A 371 -10.12 -15.08 -15.93
CA VAL A 371 -8.72 -14.96 -15.57
C VAL A 371 -8.02 -16.21 -16.10
N GLY A 372 -7.00 -16.00 -16.93
CA GLY A 372 -6.11 -17.04 -17.43
C GLY A 372 -4.76 -17.01 -16.71
N GLY A 373 -3.89 -17.95 -17.08
CA GLY A 373 -2.52 -18.02 -16.58
C GLY A 373 -2.31 -19.00 -15.43
N GLU A 374 -1.06 -19.18 -15.06
CA GLU A 374 -0.66 -19.96 -13.88
C GLU A 374 -1.17 -19.24 -12.61
N ARG A 375 -1.60 -20.00 -11.59
CA ARG A 375 -2.14 -19.48 -10.32
C ARG A 375 -3.44 -18.65 -10.43
N ALA A 376 -4.25 -18.86 -11.48
CA ALA A 376 -5.57 -18.23 -11.59
C ALA A 376 -6.49 -18.49 -10.38
N ASP A 377 -6.27 -19.60 -9.65
CA ASP A 377 -6.94 -19.98 -8.41
C ASP A 377 -6.55 -19.15 -7.18
N GLN A 378 -5.42 -18.44 -7.25
CA GLN A 378 -4.92 -17.56 -6.19
C GLN A 378 -5.24 -16.08 -6.44
N VAL A 379 -5.91 -15.77 -7.55
CA VAL A 379 -6.33 -14.41 -7.88
C VAL A 379 -7.58 -14.07 -7.08
N LEU A 380 -7.49 -13.00 -6.30
CA LEU A 380 -8.62 -12.47 -5.55
C LEU A 380 -9.27 -11.35 -6.35
N LEU A 381 -10.46 -11.62 -6.90
CA LEU A 381 -11.24 -10.64 -7.63
C LEU A 381 -12.12 -9.79 -6.70
N SER A 382 -12.33 -8.54 -7.06
CA SER A 382 -13.28 -7.67 -6.36
C SER A 382 -13.89 -6.71 -7.37
N ALA A 383 -15.16 -6.42 -7.21
CA ALA A 383 -15.79 -5.40 -8.02
C ALA A 383 -15.36 -4.02 -7.53
N MET A 384 -15.37 -3.05 -8.44
CA MET A 384 -14.97 -1.68 -8.15
C MET A 384 -16.21 -0.78 -8.17
N PRO A 385 -16.23 0.27 -7.34
CA PRO A 385 -17.34 1.21 -7.30
C PRO A 385 -17.61 1.79 -8.69
N THR A 386 -18.88 1.84 -9.10
CA THR A 386 -19.30 2.51 -10.34
C THR A 386 -19.43 4.03 -10.16
N SER A 387 -19.20 4.55 -8.95
CA SER A 387 -19.55 5.90 -8.50
C SER A 387 -18.72 7.02 -9.15
N SER A 388 -17.61 6.68 -9.82
CA SER A 388 -16.64 7.61 -10.40
C SER A 388 -16.60 7.66 -11.94
N ASP A 389 -17.49 6.94 -12.67
CA ASP A 389 -17.59 7.08 -14.13
C ASP A 389 -18.40 8.34 -14.52
N PRO A 390 -17.78 9.38 -15.12
CA PRO A 390 -18.48 10.60 -15.52
C PRO A 390 -19.56 10.36 -16.59
N TRP A 391 -19.45 9.26 -17.33
CA TRP A 391 -20.32 8.93 -18.47
C TRP A 391 -21.52 8.06 -18.09
N SER A 392 -21.57 7.56 -16.84
CA SER A 392 -22.62 6.65 -16.38
C SER A 392 -23.10 6.96 -14.94
N PRO A 393 -23.67 8.15 -14.68
CA PRO A 393 -24.18 8.51 -13.34
C PRO A 393 -25.32 7.60 -12.85
N LEU A 394 -25.96 6.85 -13.75
CA LEU A 394 -27.00 5.84 -13.46
C LEU A 394 -26.44 4.41 -13.28
N ALA A 395 -25.13 4.19 -13.39
CA ALA A 395 -24.51 2.87 -13.16
C ALA A 395 -24.75 2.32 -11.74
N ARG A 396 -25.06 3.22 -10.79
CA ARG A 396 -25.51 2.86 -9.42
C ARG A 396 -26.77 1.97 -9.40
N LEU A 397 -27.53 1.90 -10.49
CA LEU A 397 -28.88 1.31 -10.51
C LEU A 397 -29.03 0.01 -11.32
N GLY A 398 -27.99 -0.59 -11.91
CA GLY A 398 -28.31 -1.69 -12.84
C GLY A 398 -27.22 -2.52 -13.50
N GLY A 399 -26.05 -2.71 -12.88
CA GLY A 399 -25.06 -3.65 -13.38
C GLY A 399 -25.00 -4.93 -12.56
N GLY A 400 -25.83 -5.94 -12.86
CA GLY A 400 -25.65 -7.29 -12.31
C GLY A 400 -24.27 -7.86 -12.66
N GLY A 401 -23.84 -8.90 -11.96
CA GLY A 401 -22.59 -9.59 -12.24
C GLY A 401 -22.21 -10.49 -11.07
N THR A 402 -21.53 -11.59 -11.37
CA THR A 402 -21.05 -12.55 -10.36
C THR A 402 -19.54 -12.63 -10.45
N VAL A 403 -18.87 -12.26 -9.36
CA VAL A 403 -17.45 -12.54 -9.18
C VAL A 403 -17.30 -14.02 -8.84
N VAL A 404 -16.53 -14.73 -9.64
CA VAL A 404 -16.18 -16.13 -9.43
C VAL A 404 -14.76 -16.19 -8.89
N GLN A 405 -14.56 -16.83 -7.75
CA GLN A 405 -13.24 -17.01 -7.11
C GLN A 405 -12.78 -18.48 -7.21
N GLY A 406 -11.47 -18.70 -7.12
CA GLY A 406 -10.84 -20.03 -7.18
C GLY A 406 -10.49 -20.46 -8.61
N GLY A 407 -10.39 -21.77 -8.88
CA GLY A 407 -9.80 -22.32 -10.13
C GLY A 407 -10.47 -21.93 -11.46
N ALA A 408 -11.60 -21.23 -11.44
CA ALA A 408 -12.22 -20.62 -12.62
C ALA A 408 -12.50 -19.13 -12.39
N ALA A 409 -11.52 -18.42 -11.80
CA ALA A 409 -11.65 -17.02 -11.45
C ALA A 409 -12.06 -16.17 -12.65
N GLY A 410 -13.00 -15.27 -12.43
CA GLY A 410 -13.52 -14.39 -13.47
C GLY A 410 -14.75 -13.62 -13.04
N VAL A 411 -15.32 -12.87 -13.97
CA VAL A 411 -16.62 -12.23 -13.79
C VAL A 411 -17.62 -12.77 -14.81
N ARG A 412 -18.81 -13.13 -14.33
CA ARG A 412 -19.94 -13.60 -15.14
C ARG A 412 -21.07 -12.59 -15.12
N ASP A 413 -21.90 -12.63 -16.16
CA ASP A 413 -23.06 -11.74 -16.32
C ASP A 413 -22.72 -10.26 -16.12
N PHE A 414 -21.50 -9.87 -16.53
CA PHE A 414 -20.96 -8.54 -16.35
C PHE A 414 -21.61 -7.59 -17.36
N GLY A 415 -22.79 -7.08 -17.02
CA GLY A 415 -23.61 -6.25 -17.90
C GLY A 415 -23.10 -4.83 -18.06
N VAL A 416 -22.66 -4.45 -19.26
CA VAL A 416 -22.14 -3.11 -19.57
C VAL A 416 -23.11 -2.37 -20.51
N ALA A 417 -23.35 -1.09 -20.21
CA ALA A 417 -24.18 -0.24 -21.05
C ALA A 417 -23.46 0.11 -22.38
N GLN A 418 -24.22 0.62 -23.35
CA GLN A 418 -23.66 1.06 -24.61
C GLN A 418 -22.76 2.30 -24.39
N TRP A 419 -21.53 2.23 -24.91
CA TRP A 419 -20.49 3.26 -24.79
C TRP A 419 -20.13 3.64 -23.35
N ALA A 420 -20.19 2.65 -22.47
CA ALA A 420 -19.82 2.77 -21.07
C ALA A 420 -18.71 1.77 -20.72
N SER A 421 -18.05 2.03 -19.60
CA SER A 421 -17.10 1.11 -18.99
C SER A 421 -17.69 0.51 -17.71
N ARG A 422 -17.26 -0.70 -17.38
CA ARG A 422 -17.40 -1.25 -16.03
C ARG A 422 -16.07 -1.78 -15.53
N PHE A 423 -15.91 -1.74 -14.22
CA PHE A 423 -14.63 -1.92 -13.57
C PHE A 423 -14.64 -3.12 -12.62
N PHE A 424 -13.54 -3.83 -12.58
CA PHE A 424 -13.23 -4.80 -11.54
C PHE A 424 -11.72 -4.80 -11.29
N MET A 425 -11.33 -5.34 -10.15
CA MET A 425 -9.95 -5.41 -9.69
C MET A 425 -9.57 -6.86 -9.40
N ALA A 426 -8.29 -7.16 -9.55
CA ALA A 426 -7.66 -8.44 -9.26
C ALA A 426 -6.41 -8.22 -8.41
N GLU A 427 -6.31 -8.89 -7.27
CA GLU A 427 -5.08 -9.00 -6.48
C GLU A 427 -4.46 -10.37 -6.73
N HIS A 428 -3.17 -10.38 -7.08
CA HIS A 428 -2.48 -11.60 -7.49
C HIS A 428 -0.97 -11.50 -7.30
N GLN A 429 -0.28 -12.62 -7.49
CA GLN A 429 1.18 -12.68 -7.58
C GLN A 429 1.56 -13.01 -9.02
N PRO A 430 2.28 -12.10 -9.73
CA PRO A 430 2.73 -12.39 -11.09
C PRO A 430 3.64 -13.62 -11.11
N ALA A 431 3.45 -14.52 -12.07
CA ALA A 431 4.35 -15.67 -12.26
C ALA A 431 5.76 -15.26 -12.71
N SER A 432 5.89 -14.11 -13.38
CA SER A 432 7.16 -13.54 -13.84
C SER A 432 7.12 -12.03 -13.66
N PRO A 433 7.32 -11.52 -12.45
CA PRO A 433 7.34 -10.09 -12.20
C PRO A 433 8.53 -9.44 -12.93
N PRO A 434 8.39 -8.19 -13.43
CA PRO A 434 9.53 -7.43 -13.88
C PRO A 434 10.49 -7.22 -12.70
N SER A 435 11.78 -7.43 -12.92
CA SER A 435 12.81 -7.35 -11.88
C SER A 435 13.90 -6.34 -12.26
N VAL A 436 14.51 -5.77 -11.23
CA VAL A 436 15.63 -4.82 -11.34
C VAL A 436 16.69 -5.24 -10.33
N SER A 437 17.93 -5.33 -10.76
CA SER A 437 19.07 -5.50 -9.85
C SER A 437 19.80 -4.17 -9.66
N ALA A 438 20.34 -3.98 -8.47
CA ALA A 438 21.12 -2.80 -8.14
C ALA A 438 22.26 -3.16 -7.18
N ASP A 439 23.39 -2.49 -7.36
CA ASP A 439 24.54 -2.49 -6.44
C ASP A 439 24.78 -1.03 -6.08
N LEU A 440 24.21 -0.60 -4.95
CA LEU A 440 24.22 0.79 -4.51
C LEU A 440 24.94 0.93 -3.17
N ARG A 441 25.64 2.05 -2.98
CA ARG A 441 26.31 2.42 -1.72
C ARG A 441 26.30 3.92 -1.51
N PHE A 442 26.31 4.33 -0.26
CA PHE A 442 26.53 5.73 0.13
C PHE A 442 28.02 5.99 0.39
N GLU A 443 28.54 7.05 -0.20
CA GLU A 443 29.85 7.64 0.10
C GLU A 443 29.62 9.06 0.61
N GLY A 444 29.35 9.20 1.91
CA GLY A 444 28.85 10.45 2.48
C GLY A 444 27.47 10.81 1.94
N ASP A 445 27.33 11.99 1.36
CA ASP A 445 26.08 12.46 0.72
C ASP A 445 25.93 12.01 -0.75
N MET A 446 26.82 11.17 -1.28
CA MET A 446 26.77 10.68 -2.65
C MET A 446 26.24 9.24 -2.70
N LEU A 447 25.17 9.02 -3.47
CA LEU A 447 24.70 7.69 -3.85
C LEU A 447 25.44 7.23 -5.12
N ARG A 448 26.20 6.15 -5.01
CA ARG A 448 26.96 5.57 -6.13
C ARG A 448 26.61 4.11 -6.36
N GLY A 449 26.72 3.66 -7.60
CA GLY A 449 26.51 2.25 -7.92
C GLY A 449 26.03 2.02 -9.33
N THR A 450 25.33 0.90 -9.54
CA THR A 450 24.66 0.60 -10.80
C THR A 450 23.26 0.05 -10.59
N VAL A 451 22.39 0.24 -11.59
CA VAL A 451 21.03 -0.28 -11.66
C VAL A 451 20.85 -0.94 -13.03
N ARG A 452 20.34 -2.17 -13.07
CA ARG A 452 20.13 -2.95 -14.29
C ARG A 452 18.69 -3.41 -14.43
N ASN A 453 18.11 -3.22 -15.62
CA ASN A 453 16.82 -3.80 -15.95
C ASN A 453 16.97 -5.30 -16.25
N ASP A 454 16.47 -6.16 -15.37
CA ASP A 454 16.45 -7.62 -15.55
C ASP A 454 15.13 -8.15 -16.11
N ALA A 455 14.14 -7.27 -16.28
CA ALA A 455 12.88 -7.62 -16.90
C ALA A 455 13.05 -7.94 -18.39
N ALA A 456 12.20 -8.83 -18.90
CA ALA A 456 12.16 -9.15 -20.33
C ALA A 456 11.63 -7.98 -21.20
N ALA A 457 10.95 -7.00 -20.58
CA ALA A 457 10.37 -5.83 -21.24
C ALA A 457 11.19 -4.56 -20.95
N PRO A 458 11.20 -3.58 -21.87
CA PRO A 458 11.82 -2.29 -21.60
C PRO A 458 11.06 -1.55 -20.50
N LEU A 459 11.80 -0.96 -19.57
CA LEU A 459 11.28 -0.05 -18.56
C LEU A 459 11.35 1.38 -19.10
N GLN A 460 10.24 2.09 -19.04
CA GLN A 460 10.07 3.44 -19.57
C GLN A 460 10.00 4.46 -18.44
N ASP A 461 10.59 5.63 -18.66
CA ASP A 461 10.56 6.77 -17.74
C ASP A 461 10.86 6.34 -16.30
N ALA A 462 11.94 5.59 -16.11
CA ALA A 462 12.38 5.11 -14.81
C ALA A 462 12.94 6.26 -13.97
N TYR A 463 12.58 6.28 -12.70
CA TYR A 463 13.09 7.21 -11.69
C TYR A 463 13.60 6.43 -10.48
N LEU A 464 14.79 6.79 -10.04
CA LEU A 464 15.30 6.45 -8.72
C LEU A 464 14.85 7.54 -7.75
N PHE A 465 14.43 7.19 -6.54
CA PHE A 465 14.05 8.19 -5.56
C PHE A 465 14.30 7.77 -4.11
N LEU A 466 14.45 8.79 -3.27
CA LEU A 466 14.78 8.71 -1.85
C LEU A 466 13.95 9.77 -1.13
N GLY A 467 12.91 9.35 -0.39
CA GLY A 467 11.90 10.26 0.12
C GLY A 467 11.33 11.11 -1.02
N SER A 468 11.61 12.40 -1.01
CA SER A 468 11.19 13.32 -2.07
C SER A 468 12.22 13.66 -3.13
N GLN A 469 13.44 13.16 -3.04
CA GLN A 469 14.47 13.41 -4.04
C GLN A 469 14.31 12.41 -5.17
N THR A 470 14.17 12.89 -6.40
CA THR A 470 13.97 12.06 -7.59
C THR A 470 15.13 12.26 -8.57
N PHE A 471 15.59 11.16 -9.16
CA PHE A 471 16.67 11.11 -10.13
C PHE A 471 16.16 10.38 -11.39
N PRO A 472 15.95 11.09 -12.51
CA PRO A 472 15.49 10.47 -13.74
C PRO A 472 16.57 9.55 -14.32
N LEU A 473 16.24 8.27 -14.50
CA LEU A 473 17.07 7.29 -15.20
C LEU A 473 16.69 7.17 -16.68
N GLY A 474 15.46 7.55 -17.04
CA GLY A 474 14.94 7.50 -18.40
C GLY A 474 14.52 6.08 -18.81
N ASN A 475 14.68 5.74 -20.10
CA ASN A 475 14.29 4.44 -20.63
C ASN A 475 15.44 3.42 -20.48
N LEU A 476 15.15 2.26 -19.91
CA LEU A 476 16.08 1.15 -19.72
C LEU A 476 15.62 -0.06 -20.55
N ALA A 477 16.38 -0.40 -21.60
CA ALA A 477 16.16 -1.60 -22.37
C ALA A 477 16.42 -2.87 -21.52
N PRO A 478 15.88 -4.04 -21.89
CA PRO A 478 16.21 -5.30 -21.22
C PRO A 478 17.72 -5.55 -21.17
N GLY A 479 18.25 -5.83 -19.98
CA GLY A 479 19.67 -6.01 -19.71
C GLY A 479 20.52 -4.74 -19.70
N GLN A 480 19.92 -3.56 -19.92
CA GLN A 480 20.65 -2.29 -19.85
C GLN A 480 20.99 -1.94 -18.40
N GLU A 481 22.25 -1.57 -18.18
CA GLU A 481 22.78 -1.12 -16.91
C GLU A 481 23.13 0.37 -16.99
N ILE A 482 22.80 1.12 -15.93
CA ILE A 482 23.12 2.54 -15.78
C ILE A 482 23.92 2.77 -14.50
N ALA A 483 24.94 3.63 -14.58
CA ALA A 483 25.72 4.03 -13.43
C ALA A 483 25.03 5.18 -12.68
N ILE A 484 25.00 5.09 -11.36
CA ILE A 484 24.45 6.09 -10.45
C ILE A 484 25.61 6.83 -9.79
N ALA A 485 25.53 8.16 -9.77
CA ALA A 485 26.48 9.05 -9.10
C ALA A 485 25.77 10.35 -8.69
N GLU A 486 24.77 10.21 -7.84
CA GLU A 486 23.84 11.28 -7.50
C GLU A 486 24.14 11.85 -6.11
N LYS A 487 24.05 13.18 -5.99
CA LYS A 487 24.24 13.86 -4.71
C LYS A 487 22.90 14.02 -4.00
N ILE A 488 22.82 13.55 -2.75
CA ILE A 488 21.64 13.71 -1.90
C ILE A 488 21.67 15.09 -1.24
N ASP A 489 20.64 15.90 -1.49
CA ASP A 489 20.54 17.26 -0.97
C ASP A 489 19.10 17.58 -0.55
N PHE A 490 18.79 17.32 0.72
CA PHE A 490 17.45 17.50 1.28
C PHE A 490 17.07 19.00 1.38
N SER A 491 18.06 19.88 1.41
CA SER A 491 17.86 21.33 1.55
C SER A 491 17.30 22.00 0.29
N ARG A 492 17.52 21.40 -0.90
CA ARG A 492 17.02 21.93 -2.18
C ARG A 492 15.50 22.03 -2.28
N ARG A 493 14.77 21.38 -1.38
CA ARG A 493 13.31 21.49 -1.33
C ARG A 493 12.78 22.74 -0.65
N ALA A 494 13.64 23.56 -0.05
CA ALA A 494 13.26 24.84 0.59
C ALA A 494 12.59 25.88 -0.37
N GLY A 495 12.35 25.52 -1.64
CA GLY A 495 11.63 26.35 -2.63
C GLY A 495 10.53 25.63 -3.42
N ALA A 496 10.17 24.38 -3.12
CA ALA A 496 9.02 23.72 -3.77
C ALA A 496 7.70 24.27 -3.19
N GLU A 497 6.68 24.45 -4.04
CA GLU A 497 5.35 24.90 -3.59
C GLU A 497 4.77 23.92 -2.56
N MET A 498 4.14 24.47 -1.52
CA MET A 498 3.50 23.74 -0.43
C MET A 498 2.56 22.65 -0.98
N GLY A 499 2.72 21.40 -0.51
CA GLY A 499 1.82 20.30 -0.86
C GLY A 499 1.99 19.72 -2.27
N MET A 500 3.16 19.84 -2.89
CA MET A 500 3.43 19.19 -4.18
C MET A 500 3.54 17.65 -4.00
N PRO A 501 2.67 16.86 -4.65
CA PRO A 501 2.68 15.41 -4.50
C PRO A 501 3.92 14.77 -5.11
N LEU A 502 4.36 13.65 -4.54
CA LEU A 502 5.46 12.84 -5.09
C LEU A 502 5.19 12.40 -6.55
N SER A 503 3.91 12.23 -6.92
CA SER A 503 3.51 11.91 -8.30
C SER A 503 4.01 12.94 -9.32
N MET A 504 3.93 14.23 -9.01
CA MET A 504 4.40 15.31 -9.88
C MET A 504 5.92 15.25 -10.07
N LEU A 505 6.66 14.99 -8.99
CA LEU A 505 8.12 14.85 -9.02
C LEU A 505 8.56 13.65 -9.85
N LEU A 506 7.86 12.52 -9.72
CA LEU A 506 8.13 11.29 -10.47
C LEU A 506 7.69 11.38 -11.94
N LEU A 507 7.03 12.47 -12.33
CA LEU A 507 6.72 12.81 -13.72
C LEU A 507 7.61 13.95 -14.25
N GLY A 508 8.64 14.35 -13.50
CA GLY A 508 9.61 15.34 -13.92
C GLY A 508 9.15 16.79 -13.77
N PHE A 509 8.07 17.05 -13.02
CA PHE A 509 7.67 18.42 -12.67
C PHE A 509 8.56 18.93 -11.53
N ASP A 510 9.27 20.03 -11.77
CA ASP A 510 10.26 20.61 -10.87
C ASP A 510 9.69 21.75 -9.99
N GLY A 511 8.37 21.94 -10.02
CA GLY A 511 7.68 23.03 -9.31
C GLY A 511 7.84 24.40 -9.98
N GLN A 512 8.54 24.49 -11.13
CA GLN A 512 8.69 25.72 -11.89
C GLN A 512 7.75 25.72 -13.11
N GLY A 513 7.04 26.82 -13.30
CA GLY A 513 6.17 27.02 -14.47
C GLY A 513 4.70 26.72 -14.22
N MET A 514 3.93 26.61 -15.30
CA MET A 514 2.51 26.33 -15.20
C MET A 514 2.32 24.84 -14.90
N TRP A 515 1.48 24.55 -13.91
CA TRP A 515 1.04 23.18 -13.62
C TRP A 515 0.64 22.47 -14.92
N PRO A 516 1.07 21.22 -15.13
CA PRO A 516 0.77 20.47 -16.36
C PRO A 516 -0.73 20.50 -16.65
N GLY A 517 -1.09 21.05 -17.80
CA GLY A 517 -2.48 21.20 -18.19
C GLY A 517 -3.11 19.89 -18.68
N ASP A 518 -4.43 19.87 -18.77
CA ASP A 518 -5.23 18.68 -19.10
C ASP A 518 -5.05 18.11 -20.52
N SER A 519 -4.12 18.64 -21.32
CA SER A 519 -3.91 18.19 -22.70
C SER A 519 -3.09 16.91 -22.82
N ASP A 520 -2.24 16.59 -21.84
CA ASP A 520 -1.42 15.38 -21.86
C ASP A 520 -2.09 14.25 -21.05
N LYS A 521 -2.80 13.37 -21.76
CA LYS A 521 -3.49 12.23 -21.17
C LYS A 521 -2.54 11.21 -20.54
N GLN A 522 -1.36 11.02 -21.13
CA GLN A 522 -0.39 10.08 -20.58
C GLN A 522 0.13 10.59 -19.25
N PHE A 523 0.44 11.89 -19.16
CA PHE A 523 0.80 12.54 -17.91
C PHE A 523 -0.32 12.38 -16.87
N GLN A 524 -1.56 12.74 -17.20
CA GLN A 524 -2.69 12.63 -16.27
C GLN A 524 -2.96 11.19 -15.81
N THR A 525 -2.95 10.22 -16.74
CA THR A 525 -3.14 8.80 -16.40
C THR A 525 -2.06 8.34 -15.43
N ARG A 526 -0.79 8.66 -15.69
CA ARG A 526 0.31 8.29 -14.81
C ARG A 526 0.24 9.02 -13.47
N GLN A 527 -0.15 10.29 -13.45
CA GLN A 527 -0.34 11.07 -12.23
C GLN A 527 -1.42 10.43 -11.35
N MET A 528 -2.59 10.11 -11.90
CA MET A 528 -3.69 9.47 -11.17
C MET A 528 -3.28 8.10 -10.60
N ILE A 529 -2.46 7.33 -11.35
CA ILE A 529 -1.91 6.06 -10.86
C ILE A 529 -0.94 6.31 -9.70
N LEU A 530 0.01 7.24 -9.83
CA LEU A 530 0.97 7.54 -8.77
C LEU A 530 0.29 8.12 -7.51
N ASP A 531 -0.72 8.98 -7.67
CA ASP A 531 -1.48 9.56 -6.56
C ASP A 531 -2.23 8.48 -5.77
N SER A 532 -2.71 7.42 -6.43
CA SER A 532 -3.33 6.27 -5.76
C SER A 532 -2.34 5.45 -4.91
N VAL A 533 -1.05 5.52 -5.23
CA VAL A 533 0.01 4.79 -4.51
C VAL A 533 0.61 5.62 -3.38
N PHE A 534 0.79 6.92 -3.59
CA PHE A 534 1.49 7.81 -2.65
C PHE A 534 0.56 8.67 -1.77
N GLY A 535 -0.74 8.37 -1.79
CA GLY A 535 -1.70 8.83 -0.79
C GLY A 535 -2.27 10.23 -0.99
N TYR A 536 -1.87 11.00 -2.01
CA TYR A 536 -2.34 12.39 -2.17
C TYR A 536 -3.87 12.55 -2.29
N SER A 537 -4.59 11.49 -2.65
CA SER A 537 -6.05 11.46 -2.70
C SER A 537 -6.74 11.01 -1.39
N GLY A 538 -6.07 11.11 -0.24
CA GLY A 538 -6.58 10.69 1.06
C GLY A 538 -6.43 9.19 1.35
N GLY A 539 -5.88 8.41 0.41
CA GLY A 539 -5.53 7.01 0.61
C GLY A 539 -4.32 6.84 1.53
N GLN A 540 -4.11 5.63 2.05
CA GLN A 540 -2.92 5.29 2.82
C GLN A 540 -1.68 5.36 1.91
N ALA A 541 -0.76 6.27 2.22
CA ALA A 541 0.48 6.38 1.45
C ALA A 541 1.34 5.14 1.73
N VAL A 542 1.92 4.55 0.67
CA VAL A 542 3.00 3.59 0.86
C VAL A 542 4.16 4.33 1.53
N GLN A 543 4.47 4.01 2.78
CA GLN A 543 5.67 4.51 3.43
C GLN A 543 6.89 3.88 2.78
N LEU A 544 7.72 4.69 2.15
CA LEU A 544 8.91 4.24 1.46
C LEU A 544 10.15 4.75 2.18
N SER A 545 10.75 3.88 2.97
CA SER A 545 12.14 4.04 3.41
C SER A 545 13.08 3.46 2.35
N GLY A 546 14.37 3.79 2.46
CA GLY A 546 15.39 3.27 1.57
C GLY A 546 15.41 3.91 0.18
N VAL A 547 16.16 3.29 -0.73
CA VAL A 547 16.27 3.73 -2.12
C VAL A 547 15.24 2.97 -2.94
N ASN A 548 14.39 3.71 -3.66
CA ASN A 548 13.26 3.14 -4.38
C ASN A 548 13.38 3.45 -5.87
N LEU A 549 12.78 2.59 -6.69
CA LEU A 549 12.67 2.80 -8.14
C LEU A 549 11.23 2.66 -8.58
N VAL A 550 10.81 3.59 -9.42
CA VAL A 550 9.55 3.52 -10.16
C VAL A 550 9.82 3.47 -11.66
N ALA A 551 9.10 2.64 -12.39
CA ALA A 551 9.21 2.59 -13.85
C ALA A 551 7.89 2.14 -14.50
N TRP A 552 7.71 2.52 -15.77
CA TRP A 552 6.53 2.19 -16.55
C TRP A 552 6.81 1.07 -17.55
N SER A 553 5.81 0.24 -17.81
CA SER A 553 5.87 -0.82 -18.82
C SER A 553 4.49 -1.00 -19.48
N GLN A 554 4.46 -1.67 -20.62
CA GLN A 554 3.23 -2.10 -21.31
C GLN A 554 3.06 -3.62 -21.26
N ALA A 555 3.78 -4.30 -20.36
CA ALA A 555 3.64 -5.75 -20.18
C ALA A 555 2.24 -6.11 -19.66
N PRO A 556 1.59 -7.14 -20.21
CA PRO A 556 0.28 -7.59 -19.74
C PRO A 556 0.43 -8.21 -18.35
N GLY A 557 -0.05 -7.51 -17.32
CA GLY A 557 0.11 -7.92 -15.91
C GLY A 557 -0.76 -9.11 -15.50
N LEU A 558 -1.94 -9.27 -16.11
CA LEU A 558 -2.88 -10.36 -15.83
C LEU A 558 -3.51 -10.84 -17.14
N ALA A 559 -3.49 -12.15 -17.38
CA ALA A 559 -4.12 -12.73 -18.56
C ALA A 559 -5.65 -12.72 -18.41
N LEU A 560 -6.34 -12.04 -19.32
CA LEU A 560 -7.79 -11.94 -19.33
C LEU A 560 -8.35 -12.34 -20.70
N GLU A 561 -9.38 -13.17 -20.71
CA GLU A 561 -10.09 -13.59 -21.91
C GLU A 561 -11.57 -13.22 -21.82
N VAL A 562 -12.11 -12.55 -22.84
CA VAL A 562 -13.54 -12.28 -22.97
C VAL A 562 -14.18 -13.38 -23.81
N GLU A 563 -15.03 -14.21 -23.20
CA GLU A 563 -15.58 -15.37 -23.91
C GLU A 563 -16.40 -14.96 -25.14
N GLY A 564 -16.11 -15.58 -26.29
CA GLY A 564 -16.86 -15.42 -27.53
C GLY A 564 -16.72 -14.04 -28.20
N ARG A 565 -15.79 -13.19 -27.76
CA ARG A 565 -15.57 -11.85 -28.34
C ARG A 565 -14.08 -11.59 -28.54
N ARG A 566 -13.73 -10.85 -29.60
CA ARG A 566 -12.42 -10.22 -29.70
C ARG A 566 -12.43 -8.93 -28.88
N ALA A 567 -11.40 -8.75 -28.07
CA ALA A 567 -11.20 -7.53 -27.30
C ALA A 567 -9.81 -6.97 -27.60
N THR A 568 -9.75 -5.65 -27.77
CA THR A 568 -8.50 -4.91 -27.90
C THR A 568 -8.04 -4.52 -26.50
N ALA A 569 -6.79 -4.80 -26.17
CA ALA A 569 -6.23 -4.54 -24.84
C ALA A 569 -5.32 -3.30 -24.85
N HIS A 570 -5.44 -2.47 -23.82
CA HIS A 570 -4.50 -1.41 -23.48
C HIS A 570 -3.92 -1.73 -22.11
N ASP A 571 -2.61 -1.84 -22.02
CA ASP A 571 -1.91 -2.24 -20.80
C ASP A 571 -0.99 -1.10 -20.34
N THR A 572 -1.18 -0.67 -19.10
CA THR A 572 -0.26 0.22 -18.38
C THR A 572 0.20 -0.49 -17.12
N GLN A 573 1.51 -0.63 -16.96
CA GLN A 573 2.11 -1.24 -15.77
C GLN A 573 3.01 -0.22 -15.08
N LEU A 574 2.83 -0.10 -13.76
CA LEU A 574 3.72 0.62 -12.85
C LEU A 574 4.50 -0.42 -12.05
N LEU A 575 5.82 -0.42 -12.17
CA LEU A 575 6.72 -1.14 -11.28
C LEU A 575 7.15 -0.20 -10.16
N LEU A 576 6.96 -0.61 -8.91
CA LEU A 576 7.54 0.00 -7.72
C LEU A 576 8.41 -1.05 -7.04
N THR A 577 9.70 -0.74 -6.84
CA THR A 577 10.64 -1.68 -6.21
C THR A 577 11.60 -0.98 -5.26
N HIS A 578 11.95 -1.67 -4.17
CA HIS A 578 12.99 -1.24 -3.25
C HIS A 578 14.35 -1.80 -3.72
N LEU A 579 15.36 -0.93 -3.79
CA LEU A 579 16.70 -1.29 -4.21
C LEU A 579 17.62 -1.47 -2.99
N PRO A 580 18.31 -2.60 -2.85
CA PRO A 580 19.22 -2.83 -1.74
C PRO A 580 20.40 -1.84 -1.80
N VAL A 581 20.81 -1.38 -0.63
CA VAL A 581 22.00 -0.54 -0.46
C VAL A 581 22.99 -1.30 0.43
N HIS A 582 24.23 -1.41 -0.04
CA HIS A 582 25.33 -1.98 0.72
C HIS A 582 25.86 -0.95 1.72
N TRP A 583 25.85 -1.34 2.99
CA TRP A 583 26.43 -0.61 4.09
C TRP A 583 27.81 -1.20 4.38
N GLY A 584 28.87 -0.38 4.37
CA GLY A 584 30.19 -0.84 4.77
C GLY A 584 30.32 -0.91 6.30
N GLY A 585 31.13 -1.84 6.83
CA GLY A 585 31.42 -1.94 8.27
C GLY A 585 32.33 -0.85 8.85
N GLY A 586 32.53 0.25 8.12
CA GLY A 586 33.39 1.36 8.50
C GLY A 586 32.58 2.57 8.96
N GLU A 587 32.77 3.69 8.27
CA GLU A 587 31.96 4.89 8.46
C GLU A 587 30.59 4.70 7.79
N ILE A 588 29.52 4.90 8.56
CA ILE A 588 28.14 4.80 8.10
C ILE A 588 27.58 6.21 7.99
N SER A 589 27.02 6.55 6.83
CA SER A 589 26.35 7.82 6.60
C SER A 589 24.94 7.57 6.05
N ILE A 590 23.96 8.09 6.77
CA ILE A 590 22.53 8.00 6.45
C ILE A 590 22.06 9.42 6.12
N PRO A 591 21.78 9.71 4.84
CA PRO A 591 21.30 11.02 4.46
C PRO A 591 19.81 11.18 4.78
N ALA A 592 19.38 12.44 4.96
CA ALA A 592 17.97 12.77 5.14
C ALA A 592 17.14 12.33 3.92
N GLY A 593 15.95 11.79 4.19
CA GLY A 593 15.05 11.22 3.19
C GLY A 593 15.19 9.71 2.99
N LEU A 594 16.25 9.07 3.51
CA LEU A 594 16.36 7.61 3.51
C LEU A 594 15.42 6.95 4.51
N LEU A 595 15.26 7.55 5.68
CA LEU A 595 14.38 7.03 6.72
C LEU A 595 13.04 7.74 6.61
N ALA A 596 11.96 6.98 6.45
CA ALA A 596 10.61 7.52 6.50
C ALA A 596 10.16 7.67 7.98
N PRO A 597 9.53 8.80 8.36
CA PRO A 597 8.96 8.94 9.68
C PRO A 597 7.71 8.07 9.84
N THR A 598 7.73 7.15 10.81
CA THR A 598 6.55 6.35 11.19
C THR A 598 5.85 7.02 12.36
N LEU A 599 4.57 7.37 12.23
CA LEU A 599 3.78 7.85 13.38
C LEU A 599 3.78 6.77 14.48
N VAL A 600 4.01 7.08 15.74
CA VAL A 600 4.03 6.08 16.85
C VAL A 600 3.18 6.45 18.07
N ALA A 601 2.87 7.74 18.24
CA ALA A 601 1.92 8.24 19.24
C ALA A 601 1.29 9.54 18.74
N SER A 602 0.04 9.80 19.10
CA SER A 602 -0.61 11.08 18.78
C SER A 602 -1.75 11.38 19.75
N GLU A 603 -1.80 12.62 20.24
CA GLU A 603 -2.96 13.24 20.88
C GLU A 603 -3.47 14.42 20.04
N ALA A 604 -3.04 14.52 18.78
CA ALA A 604 -3.53 15.54 17.88
C ALA A 604 -4.93 15.18 17.36
N GLU A 605 -5.74 16.21 17.14
CA GLU A 605 -7.09 16.07 16.60
C GLU A 605 -7.08 15.41 15.21
N SER A 606 -6.06 15.72 14.40
CA SER A 606 -5.81 15.08 13.11
C SER A 606 -4.31 15.01 12.86
N THR A 607 -3.84 13.86 12.37
CA THR A 607 -2.45 13.66 11.94
C THR A 607 -2.49 12.91 10.63
N TYR A 608 -1.94 13.52 9.58
CA TYR A 608 -1.92 12.96 8.24
C TYR A 608 -0.50 12.95 7.68
N VAL A 609 -0.04 11.78 7.24
CA VAL A 609 1.33 11.57 6.76
C VAL A 609 1.25 11.12 5.31
N THR A 610 1.78 11.94 4.41
CA THR A 610 1.96 11.56 3.01
C THR A 610 3.36 10.97 2.81
N ALA A 611 3.69 10.55 1.57
CA ALA A 611 5.05 10.15 1.23
C ALA A 611 6.09 11.28 1.41
N THR A 612 5.67 12.54 1.51
CA THR A 612 6.57 13.69 1.50
C THR A 612 6.38 14.68 2.64
N ASP A 613 5.21 14.71 3.26
CA ASP A 613 4.80 15.77 4.17
C ASP A 613 3.96 15.22 5.34
N ILE A 614 4.01 15.91 6.46
CA ILE A 614 3.24 15.66 7.66
C ILE A 614 2.31 16.86 7.87
N GLN A 615 1.03 16.58 8.03
CA GLN A 615 0.01 17.54 8.44
C GLN A 615 -0.45 17.17 9.85
N LEU A 616 -0.44 18.15 10.75
CA LEU A 616 -0.76 17.96 12.15
C LEU A 616 -1.71 19.05 12.60
N TYR A 617 -2.87 18.70 13.18
CA TYR A 617 -3.85 19.66 13.66
C TYR A 617 -4.04 19.52 15.15
N ASN A 618 -3.80 20.62 15.88
CA ASN A 618 -4.07 20.80 17.30
C ASN A 618 -3.68 19.62 18.21
N GLY A 619 -2.52 19.71 18.87
CA GLY A 619 -2.00 18.68 19.77
C GLY A 619 -0.59 18.26 19.39
N TRP A 620 -0.20 17.04 19.71
CA TRP A 620 1.13 16.52 19.41
C TRP A 620 1.09 15.14 18.76
N ALA A 621 2.11 14.86 17.95
CA ALA A 621 2.35 13.55 17.35
C ALA A 621 3.84 13.20 17.45
N GLU A 622 4.14 11.94 17.76
CA GLU A 622 5.47 11.36 17.78
C GLU A 622 5.72 10.50 16.55
N PHE A 623 6.92 10.65 16.01
CA PHE A 623 7.41 9.92 14.85
C PHE A 623 8.70 9.19 15.20
N GLU A 624 8.85 7.99 14.68
CA GLU A 624 10.08 7.21 14.77
C GLU A 624 10.79 7.14 13.43
N PHE A 625 12.11 7.21 13.49
CA PHE A 625 13.01 6.84 12.41
C PHE A 625 13.73 5.57 12.83
N THR A 626 13.61 4.52 12.02
CA THR A 626 14.29 3.24 12.25
C THR A 626 15.43 3.08 11.25
N LEU A 627 16.61 2.73 11.73
CA LEU A 627 17.76 2.45 10.86
C LEU A 627 17.46 1.29 9.89
N PRO A 628 18.07 1.29 8.68
CA PRO A 628 17.86 0.21 7.72
C PRO A 628 18.29 -1.15 8.29
N PRO A 629 17.64 -2.25 7.89
CA PRO A 629 18.03 -3.59 8.32
C PRO A 629 19.52 -3.88 8.04
N GLY A 630 20.20 -4.50 9.00
CA GLY A 630 21.63 -4.82 8.91
C GLY A 630 22.58 -3.66 9.24
N VAL A 631 22.08 -2.44 9.42
CA VAL A 631 22.87 -1.31 9.93
C VAL A 631 22.94 -1.38 11.44
N THR A 632 24.13 -1.60 11.98
CA THR A 632 24.41 -1.48 13.42
C THR A 632 25.39 -0.34 13.65
N LEU A 633 25.12 0.49 14.66
CA LEU A 633 25.98 1.61 15.02
C LEU A 633 26.74 1.29 16.29
N LYS A 634 28.05 1.55 16.28
CA LYS A 634 28.91 1.54 17.47
C LYS A 634 28.97 2.90 18.14
N SER A 635 28.95 3.97 17.35
CA SER A 635 28.98 5.35 17.82
C SER A 635 28.26 6.27 16.83
N VAL A 636 27.76 7.40 17.33
CA VAL A 636 27.16 8.46 16.50
C VAL A 636 28.04 9.68 16.56
N ALA A 637 28.61 10.08 15.42
CA ALA A 637 29.45 11.26 15.32
C ALA A 637 28.61 12.52 15.08
N GLU A 638 27.60 12.42 14.20
CA GLU A 638 26.74 13.52 13.83
C GLU A 638 25.29 13.03 13.68
N ALA A 639 24.34 13.83 14.12
CA ALA A 639 22.92 13.63 13.83
C ALA A 639 22.24 14.99 13.63
N ALA A 640 21.30 15.04 12.69
CA ALA A 640 20.56 16.26 12.42
C ALA A 640 19.13 15.97 11.98
N LEU A 641 18.22 16.84 12.37
CA LEU A 641 16.87 16.90 11.86
C LEU A 641 16.78 17.88 10.71
N HIS A 642 16.06 17.50 9.67
CA HIS A 642 15.84 18.28 8.46
C HIS A 642 14.37 18.60 8.33
N PHE A 643 14.09 19.87 8.06
CA PHE A 643 12.76 20.42 7.92
C PHE A 643 12.65 21.24 6.64
N SER A 644 11.49 21.19 6.01
CA SER A 644 11.10 22.20 5.04
C SER A 644 9.98 23.05 5.65
N ASN A 645 10.33 24.20 6.23
CA ASN A 645 9.33 25.16 6.70
C ASN A 645 8.77 25.96 5.52
N PHE A 646 7.46 25.91 5.33
CA PHE A 646 6.75 26.53 4.21
C PHE A 646 6.55 28.05 4.40
N GLY A 647 7.65 28.81 4.45
CA GLY A 647 7.69 30.26 4.13
C GLY A 647 6.73 31.23 4.86
N LYS A 648 6.79 32.50 4.46
CA LYS A 648 5.93 33.58 4.99
C LYS A 648 4.54 33.51 4.37
N GLY A 649 3.60 32.85 5.05
CA GLY A 649 2.19 32.78 4.64
C GLY A 649 1.49 31.46 4.94
N GLY A 650 2.24 30.41 5.32
CA GLY A 650 1.71 29.17 5.88
C GLY A 650 1.52 29.24 7.40
N PRO A 651 0.91 28.22 8.01
CA PRO A 651 0.75 28.16 9.46
C PRO A 651 2.10 28.08 10.20
N SER A 652 2.07 28.38 11.50
CA SER A 652 3.26 28.40 12.35
C SER A 652 3.99 27.04 12.33
N PRO A 653 5.33 27.01 12.26
CA PRO A 653 6.07 25.75 12.33
C PRO A 653 5.78 25.06 13.66
N PRO A 654 5.67 23.71 13.69
CA PRO A 654 5.43 22.99 14.92
C PRO A 654 6.63 23.17 15.87
N THR A 655 6.36 23.15 17.18
CA THR A 655 7.42 22.96 18.17
C THR A 655 7.94 21.54 18.03
N VAL A 656 9.27 21.36 18.06
CA VAL A 656 9.91 20.06 17.85
C VAL A 656 10.66 19.65 19.09
N ALA A 657 10.50 18.40 19.50
CA ALA A 657 11.29 17.79 20.55
C ALA A 657 11.85 16.43 20.11
N VAL A 658 13.01 16.05 20.62
CA VAL A 658 13.67 14.77 20.34
C VAL A 658 13.77 13.99 21.64
N TYR A 659 13.47 12.69 21.59
CA TYR A 659 13.55 11.83 22.77
C TYR A 659 15.01 11.58 23.15
N ASP A 660 15.36 11.93 24.38
CA ASP A 660 16.65 11.61 24.99
C ASP A 660 16.55 10.25 25.69
N TRP A 661 17.22 9.24 25.13
CA TRP A 661 17.21 7.87 25.65
C TRP A 661 17.94 7.73 26.98
N VAL A 662 18.83 8.67 27.31
CA VAL A 662 19.58 8.68 28.58
C VAL A 662 18.75 9.33 29.68
N ALA A 663 18.17 10.50 29.41
CA ALA A 663 17.33 11.21 30.37
C ALA A 663 15.91 10.65 30.48
N ARG A 664 15.48 9.88 29.47
CA ARG A 664 14.12 9.36 29.29
C ARG A 664 13.05 10.45 29.24
N ASP A 665 13.37 11.55 28.56
CA ASP A 665 12.51 12.72 28.45
C ASP A 665 12.61 13.36 27.05
N MET A 666 11.63 14.19 26.71
CA MET A 666 11.59 14.93 25.45
C MET A 666 12.34 16.25 25.59
N LEU A 667 13.36 16.46 24.74
CA LEU A 667 14.13 17.69 24.70
C LEU A 667 13.69 18.54 23.51
N GLU A 668 13.17 19.74 23.77
CA GLU A 668 12.83 20.70 22.72
C GLU A 668 14.08 21.20 21.99
N VAL A 669 13.98 21.31 20.67
CA VAL A 669 15.04 21.79 19.79
C VAL A 669 14.56 23.00 18.97
N ASP A 670 15.46 23.95 18.68
CA ASP A 670 15.12 25.15 17.90
C ASP A 670 14.98 24.83 16.42
N ALA A 671 13.76 24.50 16.00
CA ALA A 671 13.40 24.18 14.62
C ALA A 671 13.09 25.42 13.73
N GLN A 672 13.55 26.62 14.11
CA GLN A 672 13.45 27.78 13.21
C GLN A 672 14.37 27.67 11.98
N ALA A 673 15.43 26.87 12.08
CA ALA A 673 16.29 26.52 10.95
C ALA A 673 15.76 25.28 10.21
N ASN A 674 15.97 25.22 8.89
CA ASN A 674 15.64 24.04 8.08
C ASN A 674 16.51 22.81 8.43
N ILE A 675 17.63 23.01 9.13
CA ILE A 675 18.49 21.93 9.61
C ILE A 675 18.85 22.22 11.06
N VAL A 676 18.63 21.24 11.94
CA VAL A 676 18.94 21.30 13.37
C VAL A 676 19.93 20.19 13.68
N ASN A 677 21.18 20.58 13.92
CA ASN A 677 22.21 19.64 14.37
C ASN A 677 21.99 19.34 15.86
N LEU A 678 22.06 18.06 16.23
CA LEU A 678 21.90 17.62 17.60
C LEU A 678 23.26 17.60 18.31
N ASP A 679 23.38 18.37 19.38
CA ASP A 679 24.55 18.33 20.26
C ASP A 679 24.55 17.02 21.06
N ASP A 680 25.69 16.33 21.13
CA ASP A 680 25.81 15.01 21.79
C ASP A 680 24.85 13.95 21.20
N PRO A 681 24.98 13.65 19.88
CA PRO A 681 23.94 12.97 19.11
C PRO A 681 23.65 11.54 19.55
N GLU A 682 24.60 10.87 20.24
CA GLU A 682 24.41 9.51 20.76
C GLU A 682 23.24 9.40 21.74
N ARG A 683 22.90 10.48 22.45
CA ARG A 683 21.79 10.47 23.42
C ARG A 683 20.42 10.33 22.77
N PHE A 684 20.30 10.71 21.50
CA PHE A 684 19.03 10.71 20.77
C PHE A 684 18.82 9.47 19.90
N VAL A 685 19.82 8.58 19.83
CA VAL A 685 19.77 7.34 19.07
C VAL A 685 19.85 6.16 20.02
N ASN A 686 18.83 5.31 20.03
CA ASN A 686 18.92 4.06 20.74
C ASN A 686 19.85 3.12 19.96
N LEU A 687 21.10 2.97 20.41
CA LEU A 687 22.11 2.15 19.72
C LEU A 687 21.73 0.66 19.66
N ALA A 688 20.89 0.16 20.57
CA ALA A 688 20.45 -1.23 20.56
C ALA A 688 19.36 -1.49 19.51
N THR A 689 18.44 -0.54 19.32
CA THR A 689 17.29 -0.69 18.41
C THR A 689 17.44 0.05 17.10
N GLY A 690 18.37 1.00 16.99
CA GLY A 690 18.49 1.90 15.84
C GLY A 690 17.31 2.86 15.71
N VAL A 691 16.69 3.26 16.81
CA VAL A 691 15.49 4.11 16.79
C VAL A 691 15.81 5.53 17.26
N VAL A 692 15.24 6.51 16.55
CA VAL A 692 15.19 7.91 16.92
C VAL A 692 13.74 8.34 16.99
N ARG A 693 13.34 9.04 18.05
CA ARG A 693 11.95 9.48 18.25
C ARG A 693 11.88 11.01 18.31
N VAL A 694 10.94 11.57 17.56
CA VAL A 694 10.74 13.01 17.39
C VAL A 694 9.28 13.35 17.62
N ARG A 695 8.98 14.36 18.44
CA ARG A 695 7.62 14.89 18.62
C ARG A 695 7.47 16.22 17.92
N LEU A 696 6.36 16.35 17.21
CA LEU A 696 5.86 17.59 16.67
C LEU A 696 4.66 18.03 17.49
N THR A 697 4.64 19.28 17.93
CA THR A 697 3.55 19.87 18.70
C THR A 697 3.05 21.13 18.01
N THR A 698 1.74 21.24 17.84
CA THR A 698 1.10 22.44 17.28
C THR A 698 0.04 22.97 18.24
N THR A 699 -0.04 24.30 18.34
CA THR A 699 -1.03 25.00 19.17
C THR A 699 -1.80 25.99 18.30
N GLY A 700 -3.13 25.87 18.26
CA GLY A 700 -4.01 26.71 17.45
C GLY A 700 -4.61 26.00 16.23
N GLY A 701 -5.75 26.51 15.75
CA GLY A 701 -6.59 25.84 14.75
C GLY A 701 -6.13 25.90 13.29
N GLU A 702 -4.96 26.48 12.99
CA GLU A 702 -4.47 26.60 11.60
C GLU A 702 -3.73 25.34 11.09
N GLY A 703 -3.48 24.34 11.96
CA GLY A 703 -2.71 23.14 11.64
C GLY A 703 -1.23 23.43 11.38
N ALA A 704 -0.35 22.44 11.37
CA ALA A 704 1.05 22.55 10.99
C ALA A 704 1.31 21.64 9.78
N TYR A 705 2.09 22.12 8.82
CA TYR A 705 2.50 21.35 7.65
C TYR A 705 4.02 21.41 7.59
N THR A 706 4.67 20.27 7.52
CA THR A 706 6.14 20.20 7.45
C THR A 706 6.59 18.91 6.76
N SER A 707 7.81 18.88 6.23
CA SER A 707 8.49 17.61 5.98
C SER A 707 9.48 17.37 7.12
N LEU A 708 9.63 16.11 7.52
CA LEU A 708 10.53 15.69 8.58
C LEU A 708 11.51 14.65 8.04
N GLY A 709 12.79 14.97 8.08
CA GLY A 709 13.87 14.06 7.74
C GLY A 709 14.88 13.95 8.88
N PHE A 710 15.60 12.83 8.92
CA PHE A 710 16.69 12.60 9.86
C PHE A 710 17.93 12.15 9.10
N SER A 711 19.08 12.73 9.44
CA SER A 711 20.39 12.29 8.93
C SER A 711 21.31 11.92 10.08
N LEU A 712 22.18 10.94 9.84
CA LEU A 712 23.12 10.45 10.84
C LEU A 712 24.45 10.07 10.17
N ALA A 713 25.56 10.33 10.85
CA ALA A 713 26.87 9.79 10.52
C ALA A 713 27.52 9.18 11.77
N GLY A 714 28.17 8.03 11.62
CA GLY A 714 28.74 7.29 12.74
C GLY A 714 29.67 6.17 12.31
N THR A 715 30.07 5.34 13.27
CA THR A 715 30.86 4.13 13.00
C THR A 715 29.98 2.89 13.10
N GLY A 716 30.13 1.97 12.15
CA GLY A 716 29.43 0.70 12.14
C GLY A 716 29.90 -0.26 13.23
N GLY A 717 29.02 -1.18 13.64
CA GLY A 717 29.43 -2.39 14.36
C GLY A 717 30.23 -3.32 13.45
N GLU A 718 31.17 -4.09 14.01
CA GLU A 718 31.83 -5.17 13.24
C GLU A 718 30.78 -6.22 12.84
N GLU A 719 30.80 -6.67 11.57
CA GLU A 719 30.05 -7.86 11.16
C GLU A 719 30.49 -9.02 12.07
N GLY A 720 29.58 -9.47 12.94
CA GLY A 720 29.83 -10.64 13.76
C GLY A 720 30.01 -11.86 12.86
N THR A 721 31.24 -12.34 12.74
CA THR A 721 31.61 -13.58 12.04
C THR A 721 31.01 -14.82 12.67
#